data_AF-A0A9E1W3A7-F1
#
_entry.id   AF-A0A9E1W3A7-F1
#
_cell.length_a   1.000
_cell.length_b   1.000
_cell.length_c   1.000
_cell.angle_alpha   90.00
_cell.angle_beta   90.00
_cell.angle_gamma   90.00
#
_symmetry.space_group_name_H-M   'P 1'
#
loop_
_entity.id
_entity.type
_entity.pdbx_description
1 polymer ?
#
loop_
_entity_poly.entity_id
_entity_poly.type
_entity_poly.pdbx_seq_one_letter_code
_entity_poly.pdbx_strand_id
1 'polypeptide(L)'
;QMGKHGNLEWLPGKSMSLSKKCYPELILGPMPLIYPFIVNDPGEGSQAKRRNAATIIDHLTPPLTRAEIYGDMRILEVLIDEYYEASQYNSKRMQSIAEKIIETSNLIGLTDDCGVTKNDTIDSILNKIDTYLCELKELQIRDGLHIFGESPKHTQLTDLTVSLTRLSRKDNKNGNMSLLVALTKDLKIKLNPLDCDFKKNYTGEKPKILESLTKDNWRSCGDTVERLEKLSKLLVSNEIKPRTNWKNTMMVLEEIRHNIMPSIEKSGKEELKSVIKALDGLFIKPGPSGAPTRGKIEVIPTGKNFYSLDSRTLPTQAAWSIGMKSAKLLVEDYRQKEGKWPTHFALSAWGTSNMRTGGDDIAQAMALIGAKPKWDISSGRVSGFEIIPTTILGRPRVDVTLRVSGFFRDAFPNLIELFDSAIRKISELKETNNENPISKSFDKDIACLIKNGLSHEDAKKYASYRIFSSMPGSYGAGLQTLIDESIWDDNEDFANSYMEWSSFAYGKGSFGEKVPDIFSIRLQKIQAIIQNQDNREHDILDSDDYYQFQGGLGSAVKKISGKTPIYYHNDHSRPEKPVIRSLDDEISRVVRGRATNPKWIAGVMRHGYKGAFELSATLDYLFAFQATTGLVKNHHFDLLFNAYIEDKNVYKFIKDSNIDALNDIKKRFIEALDRKLWHPKRNDIYEKLNNN
;
A
#
# COMPACT_ATOMS: atom_id res chain seq x y z
N GLN A 1 5.56 26.45 3.54
CA GLN A 1 4.57 25.61 2.82
C GLN A 1 4.01 24.59 3.81
N MET A 2 2.73 24.21 3.76
CA MET A 2 2.09 23.32 4.75
C MET A 2 1.58 22.05 4.09
N GLY A 3 1.93 20.88 4.65
CA GLY A 3 1.38 19.58 4.26
C GLY A 3 2.06 18.90 3.06
N LYS A 4 2.05 17.57 3.07
CA LYS A 4 2.44 16.71 1.95
C LYS A 4 1.31 16.68 0.90
N HIS A 5 1.54 17.10 -0.34
CA HIS A 5 2.66 17.93 -0.83
C HIS A 5 2.11 19.06 -1.70
N GLY A 6 2.92 20.11 -1.91
CA GLY A 6 2.59 21.15 -2.88
C GLY A 6 3.20 20.83 -4.25
N ASN A 7 2.81 21.58 -5.27
CA ASN A 7 3.22 21.30 -6.65
C ASN A 7 4.59 21.90 -7.03
N LEU A 8 5.13 22.83 -6.24
CA LEU A 8 6.33 23.60 -6.58
C LEU A 8 7.54 22.71 -6.84
N GLU A 9 7.84 21.76 -5.94
CA GLU A 9 8.94 20.80 -6.06
C GLU A 9 8.78 19.79 -7.21
N TRP A 10 7.61 19.76 -7.85
CA TRP A 10 7.28 18.86 -8.97
C TRP A 10 7.19 19.58 -10.32
N LEU A 11 7.35 20.91 -10.35
CA LEU A 11 7.32 21.65 -11.60
C LEU A 11 8.49 21.29 -12.53
N PRO A 12 8.35 21.46 -13.86
CA PRO A 12 9.38 21.05 -14.82
C PRO A 12 10.77 21.63 -14.55
N GLY A 13 11.81 20.81 -14.72
CA GLY A 13 13.20 21.27 -14.58
C GLY A 13 14.18 20.14 -14.30
N LYS A 14 15.41 20.48 -13.89
CA LYS A 14 16.40 19.47 -13.50
C LYS A 14 15.92 18.68 -12.28
N SER A 15 16.34 17.42 -12.19
CA SER A 15 16.03 16.50 -11.09
C SER A 15 16.57 16.99 -9.73
N MET A 16 17.74 17.62 -9.74
CA MET A 16 18.37 18.27 -8.58
C MET A 16 19.39 19.30 -9.06
N SER A 17 19.89 20.14 -8.15
CA SER A 17 20.81 21.26 -8.46
C SER A 17 20.22 22.14 -9.56
N LEU A 18 19.10 22.78 -9.23
CA LEU A 18 18.32 23.55 -10.19
C LEU A 18 19.14 24.66 -10.85
N SER A 19 18.84 24.91 -12.12
CA SER A 19 19.35 26.09 -12.83
C SER A 19 18.33 27.22 -12.74
N LYS A 20 18.77 28.44 -13.07
CA LYS A 20 17.90 29.63 -13.22
C LYS A 20 16.77 29.48 -14.25
N LYS A 21 16.75 28.38 -15.02
CA LYS A 21 15.69 28.06 -16.00
C LYS A 21 14.69 27.02 -15.48
N CYS A 22 14.90 26.46 -14.29
CA CYS A 22 13.98 25.51 -13.68
C CYS A 22 12.83 26.27 -13.03
N TYR A 23 11.59 25.84 -13.26
CA TYR A 23 10.40 26.51 -12.70
C TYR A 23 10.42 26.67 -11.17
N PRO A 24 10.84 25.66 -10.37
CA PRO A 24 10.86 25.84 -8.92
C PRO A 24 11.83 26.95 -8.48
N GLU A 25 13.00 27.07 -9.14
CA GLU A 25 13.98 28.14 -8.88
C GLU A 25 13.46 29.52 -9.34
N LEU A 26 12.77 29.59 -10.47
CA LEU A 26 12.19 30.84 -10.99
C LEU A 26 11.10 31.41 -10.05
N ILE A 27 10.34 30.53 -9.40
CA ILE A 27 9.22 30.92 -8.54
C ILE A 27 9.70 31.23 -7.12
N LEU A 28 10.51 30.35 -6.53
CA LEU A 28 10.94 30.48 -5.13
C LEU A 28 12.16 31.38 -4.94
N GLY A 29 13.09 31.34 -5.91
CA GLY A 29 14.37 32.02 -5.82
C GLY A 29 15.11 31.74 -4.50
N PRO A 30 15.70 32.76 -3.85
CA PRO A 30 16.48 32.59 -2.63
C PRO A 30 15.65 32.50 -1.34
N MET A 31 14.31 32.41 -1.43
CA MET A 31 13.44 32.42 -0.25
C MET A 31 13.63 31.14 0.60
N PRO A 32 13.95 31.24 1.90
CA PRO A 32 14.02 30.08 2.77
C PRO A 32 12.66 29.37 2.85
N LEU A 33 12.66 28.06 2.58
CA LEU A 33 11.46 27.24 2.62
C LEU A 33 11.48 26.33 3.84
N ILE A 34 10.65 26.64 4.85
CA ILE A 34 10.35 25.75 5.97
C ILE A 34 9.10 24.95 5.63
N TYR A 35 9.17 23.64 5.84
CA TYR A 35 8.15 22.74 5.35
C TYR A 35 7.81 21.62 6.35
N PRO A 36 6.71 21.74 7.10
CA PRO A 36 6.10 20.62 7.82
C PRO A 36 5.75 19.45 6.90
N PHE A 37 6.30 18.26 7.18
CA PHE A 37 6.17 17.10 6.30
C PHE A 37 5.96 15.81 7.09
N ILE A 38 5.16 14.88 6.60
CA ILE A 38 4.89 13.63 7.33
C ILE A 38 6.13 12.73 7.37
N VAL A 39 6.46 12.19 8.55
CA VAL A 39 7.71 11.44 8.78
C VAL A 39 7.85 10.14 7.96
N ASN A 40 6.71 9.54 7.56
CA ASN A 40 6.70 8.31 6.79
C ASN A 40 6.76 8.53 5.27
N ASP A 41 6.92 9.76 4.79
CA ASP A 41 7.02 10.02 3.35
C ASP A 41 8.39 10.60 2.92
N PRO A 42 9.44 9.78 3.04
CA PRO A 42 10.81 10.21 2.79
C PRO A 42 11.06 10.65 1.35
N GLY A 43 10.30 10.09 0.38
CA GLY A 43 10.54 10.34 -1.03
C GLY A 43 10.18 11.77 -1.42
N GLU A 44 8.95 12.16 -1.15
CA GLU A 44 8.44 13.47 -1.51
C GLU A 44 9.14 14.58 -0.70
N GLY A 45 9.39 14.36 0.60
CA GLY A 45 10.19 15.31 1.38
C GLY A 45 11.64 15.42 0.87
N SER A 46 12.25 14.33 0.38
CA SER A 46 13.56 14.40 -0.28
C SER A 46 13.51 15.21 -1.58
N GLN A 47 12.41 15.16 -2.32
CA GLN A 47 12.21 15.97 -3.53
C GLN A 47 12.19 17.46 -3.18
N ALA A 48 11.39 17.85 -2.19
CA ALA A 48 11.33 19.23 -1.70
C ALA A 48 12.70 19.73 -1.21
N LYS A 49 13.47 18.90 -0.50
CA LYS A 49 14.83 19.23 -0.06
C LYS A 49 15.78 19.48 -1.25
N ARG A 50 15.71 18.64 -2.29
CA ARG A 50 16.67 18.67 -3.41
C ARG A 50 16.35 19.72 -4.46
N ARG A 51 15.06 20.02 -4.66
CA ARG A 51 14.62 20.95 -5.70
C ARG A 51 14.28 22.34 -5.16
N ASN A 52 13.80 22.46 -3.93
CA ASN A 52 13.40 23.75 -3.35
C ASN A 52 14.26 24.17 -2.15
N ALA A 53 15.36 23.46 -1.87
CA ALA A 53 16.19 23.67 -0.68
C ALA A 53 15.38 23.67 0.64
N ALA A 54 14.30 22.89 0.69
CA ALA A 54 13.39 22.88 1.83
C ALA A 54 14.09 22.41 3.11
N THR A 55 13.89 23.15 4.20
CA THR A 55 14.14 22.68 5.56
C THR A 55 12.88 21.97 6.04
N ILE A 56 12.91 20.64 5.99
CA ILE A 56 11.80 19.82 6.48
C ILE A 56 11.73 19.92 7.99
N ILE A 57 10.51 20.04 8.52
CA ILE A 57 10.21 19.80 9.92
C ILE A 57 9.24 18.63 9.96
N ASP A 58 9.74 17.45 10.25
CA ASP A 58 8.91 16.26 10.20
C ASP A 58 7.83 16.27 11.28
N HIS A 59 6.68 15.67 10.98
CA HIS A 59 5.57 15.53 11.92
C HIS A 59 5.07 14.10 12.00
N LEU A 60 4.40 13.79 13.11
CA LEU A 60 3.84 12.46 13.35
C LEU A 60 2.82 12.05 12.28
N THR A 61 2.70 10.75 12.11
CA THR A 61 1.61 10.14 11.38
C THR A 61 0.31 10.29 12.18
N PRO A 62 -0.86 10.28 11.54
CA PRO A 62 -2.12 10.20 12.27
C PRO A 62 -2.14 9.01 13.24
N PRO A 63 -2.86 9.12 14.37
CA PRO A 63 -3.00 8.00 15.28
C PRO A 63 -3.70 6.84 14.59
N LEU A 64 -3.23 5.63 14.84
CA LEU A 64 -3.76 4.42 14.23
C LEU A 64 -4.52 3.59 15.26
N THR A 65 -5.57 2.92 14.80
CA THR A 65 -6.35 1.95 15.57
C THR A 65 -6.66 0.74 14.70
N ARG A 66 -7.29 -0.28 15.31
CA ARG A 66 -7.86 -1.40 14.56
C ARG A 66 -9.22 -1.03 14.00
N ALA A 67 -9.50 -1.49 12.78
CA ALA A 67 -10.77 -1.30 12.11
C ALA A 67 -11.94 -1.93 12.90
N GLU A 68 -11.72 -3.12 13.47
CA GLU A 68 -12.78 -3.94 14.06
C GLU A 68 -13.87 -4.26 13.02
N ILE A 69 -14.96 -4.89 13.44
CA ILE A 69 -16.11 -5.17 12.56
C ILE A 69 -17.38 -4.55 13.16
N TYR A 70 -18.33 -4.19 12.30
CA TYR A 70 -19.51 -3.41 12.66
C TYR A 70 -20.72 -3.82 11.82
N GLY A 71 -21.92 -3.36 12.22
CA GLY A 71 -23.17 -3.59 11.48
C GLY A 71 -23.40 -5.07 11.15
N ASP A 72 -23.80 -5.34 9.91
CA ASP A 72 -24.09 -6.70 9.43
C ASP A 72 -22.88 -7.64 9.50
N MET A 73 -21.65 -7.12 9.38
CA MET A 73 -20.44 -7.94 9.51
C MET A 73 -20.26 -8.50 10.93
N ARG A 74 -20.68 -7.75 11.96
CA ARG A 74 -20.71 -8.27 13.33
C ARG A 74 -21.81 -9.30 13.54
N ILE A 75 -22.97 -9.12 12.91
CA ILE A 75 -24.04 -10.12 12.93
C ILE A 75 -23.55 -11.42 12.27
N LEU A 76 -22.84 -11.32 11.15
CA LEU A 76 -22.26 -12.46 10.46
C LEU A 76 -21.22 -13.20 11.31
N GLU A 77 -20.32 -12.49 12.02
CA GLU A 77 -19.36 -13.13 12.94
C GLU A 77 -20.08 -13.94 14.03
N VAL A 78 -21.14 -13.40 14.63
CA VAL A 78 -21.94 -14.09 15.64
C VAL A 78 -22.64 -15.32 15.05
N LEU A 79 -23.21 -15.21 13.85
CA LEU A 79 -23.87 -16.34 13.18
C LEU A 79 -22.87 -17.45 12.82
N ILE A 80 -21.65 -17.10 12.39
CA ILE A 80 -20.59 -18.07 12.10
C ILE A 80 -20.17 -18.81 13.37
N ASP A 81 -20.03 -18.10 14.48
CA ASP A 81 -19.75 -18.70 15.77
C ASP A 81 -20.87 -19.68 16.19
N GLU A 82 -22.14 -19.29 16.03
CA GLU A 82 -23.30 -20.15 16.29
C GLU A 82 -23.32 -21.38 15.37
N TYR A 83 -22.94 -21.23 14.10
CA TYR A 83 -22.84 -22.34 13.14
C TYR A 83 -21.84 -23.41 13.62
N TYR A 84 -20.65 -23.00 14.04
CA TYR A 84 -19.63 -23.93 14.51
C TYR A 84 -20.02 -24.60 15.84
N GLU A 85 -20.73 -23.91 16.74
CA GLU A 85 -21.30 -24.54 17.94
C GLU A 85 -22.38 -25.57 17.58
N ALA A 86 -23.31 -25.22 16.68
CA ALA A 86 -24.39 -26.10 16.26
C ALA A 86 -23.88 -27.35 15.52
N SER A 87 -22.76 -27.24 14.80
CA SER A 87 -22.13 -28.35 14.07
C SER A 87 -21.75 -29.53 14.98
N GLN A 88 -21.61 -29.30 16.29
CA GLN A 88 -21.26 -30.33 17.27
C GLN A 88 -22.48 -31.10 17.81
N TYR A 89 -23.70 -30.58 17.66
CA TYR A 89 -24.86 -31.08 18.40
C TYR A 89 -26.19 -31.17 17.60
N ASN A 90 -26.40 -30.42 16.51
CA ASN A 90 -27.70 -30.38 15.82
C ASN A 90 -27.62 -30.01 14.31
N SER A 91 -27.84 -30.99 13.44
CA SER A 91 -27.73 -30.84 11.97
C SER A 91 -28.80 -29.94 11.33
N LYS A 92 -30.04 -29.92 11.84
CA LYS A 92 -31.11 -29.07 11.28
C LYS A 92 -30.90 -27.58 11.59
N ARG A 93 -30.45 -27.27 12.81
CA ARG A 93 -30.13 -25.89 13.21
C ARG A 93 -28.93 -25.35 12.42
N MET A 94 -27.91 -26.19 12.24
CA MET A 94 -26.72 -25.87 11.45
C MET A 94 -27.08 -25.41 10.02
N GLN A 95 -27.97 -26.14 9.33
CA GLN A 95 -28.37 -25.78 7.96
C GLN A 95 -29.07 -24.42 7.91
N SER A 96 -30.02 -24.16 8.82
CA SER A 96 -30.74 -22.88 8.86
C SER A 96 -29.82 -21.68 9.12
N ILE A 97 -28.80 -21.85 9.96
CA ILE A 97 -27.81 -20.79 10.22
C ILE A 97 -26.96 -20.53 8.97
N ALA A 98 -26.49 -21.58 8.28
CA ALA A 98 -25.71 -21.43 7.06
C ALA A 98 -26.49 -20.69 5.97
N GLU A 99 -27.76 -21.03 5.76
CA GLU A 99 -28.65 -20.34 4.81
C GLU A 99 -28.76 -18.85 5.14
N LYS A 100 -28.95 -18.50 6.43
CA LYS A 100 -29.01 -17.11 6.88
C LYS A 100 -27.69 -16.35 6.69
N ILE A 101 -26.54 -16.98 6.95
CA ILE A 101 -25.22 -16.39 6.71
C ILE A 101 -25.05 -16.06 5.22
N ILE A 102 -25.39 -17.00 4.35
CA ILE A 102 -25.26 -16.85 2.89
C ILE A 102 -26.22 -15.77 2.39
N GLU A 103 -27.48 -15.77 2.83
CA GLU A 103 -28.47 -14.75 2.46
C GLU A 103 -28.01 -13.34 2.86
N THR A 104 -27.60 -13.17 4.12
CA THR A 104 -27.12 -11.89 4.65
C THR A 104 -25.88 -11.44 3.89
N SER A 105 -24.94 -12.35 3.64
CA SER A 105 -23.69 -12.05 2.92
C SER A 105 -23.95 -11.65 1.46
N ASN A 106 -24.90 -12.28 0.78
CA ASN A 106 -25.31 -11.91 -0.57
C ASN A 106 -25.99 -10.54 -0.60
N LEU A 107 -26.85 -10.24 0.38
CA LEU A 107 -27.58 -8.98 0.46
C LEU A 107 -26.62 -7.78 0.52
N ILE A 108 -25.57 -7.88 1.34
CA ILE A 108 -24.56 -6.82 1.51
C ILE A 108 -23.39 -6.90 0.51
N GLY A 109 -23.42 -7.82 -0.45
CA GLY A 109 -22.36 -8.02 -1.46
C GLY A 109 -21.04 -8.61 -0.92
N LEU A 110 -21.05 -9.20 0.28
CA LEU A 110 -19.85 -9.75 0.91
C LEU A 110 -19.38 -11.05 0.23
N THR A 111 -20.30 -11.85 -0.32
CA THR A 111 -19.95 -13.07 -1.06
C THR A 111 -19.07 -12.78 -2.27
N ASP A 112 -19.40 -11.72 -3.01
CA ASP A 112 -18.58 -11.25 -4.12
C ASP A 112 -17.20 -10.80 -3.65
N ASP A 113 -17.11 -10.11 -2.51
CA ASP A 113 -15.84 -9.64 -1.93
C ASP A 113 -14.97 -10.77 -1.37
N CYS A 114 -15.59 -11.89 -1.00
CA CYS A 114 -14.89 -13.08 -0.55
C CYS A 114 -14.48 -14.02 -1.70
N GLY A 115 -14.76 -13.64 -2.96
CA GLY A 115 -14.49 -14.49 -4.13
C GLY A 115 -15.27 -15.81 -4.09
N VAL A 116 -16.53 -15.77 -3.62
CA VAL A 116 -17.43 -16.93 -3.64
C VAL A 116 -17.84 -17.23 -5.07
N THR A 117 -17.74 -18.50 -5.46
CA THR A 117 -18.10 -19.02 -6.78
C THR A 117 -19.25 -20.02 -6.67
N LYS A 118 -19.94 -20.28 -7.79
CA LYS A 118 -21.05 -21.25 -7.83
C LYS A 118 -20.63 -22.69 -7.50
N ASN A 119 -19.34 -23.00 -7.58
CA ASN A 119 -18.80 -24.33 -7.30
C ASN A 119 -18.38 -24.50 -5.83
N ASP A 120 -18.43 -23.43 -5.02
CA ASP A 120 -18.07 -23.51 -3.62
C ASP A 120 -19.12 -24.27 -2.81
N THR A 121 -18.67 -25.18 -1.96
CA THR A 121 -19.51 -25.82 -0.95
C THR A 121 -19.88 -24.82 0.14
N ILE A 122 -20.95 -25.09 0.90
CA ILE A 122 -21.35 -24.25 2.05
C ILE A 122 -20.17 -24.02 2.99
N ASP A 123 -19.43 -25.07 3.35
CA ASP A 123 -18.25 -24.94 4.22
C ASP A 123 -17.15 -24.06 3.59
N SER A 124 -16.93 -24.14 2.28
CA SER A 124 -15.99 -23.26 1.58
C SER A 124 -16.43 -21.79 1.68
N ILE A 125 -17.72 -21.52 1.47
CA ILE A 125 -18.30 -20.17 1.55
C ILE A 125 -18.12 -19.60 2.96
N LEU A 126 -18.51 -20.36 3.99
CA LEU A 126 -18.41 -19.95 5.39
C LEU A 126 -16.96 -19.68 5.79
N ASN A 127 -16.03 -20.56 5.39
CA ASN A 127 -14.60 -20.37 5.65
C ASN A 127 -14.06 -19.11 4.96
N LYS A 128 -14.47 -18.83 3.71
CA LYS A 128 -14.07 -17.60 2.99
C LYS A 128 -14.57 -16.34 3.71
N ILE A 129 -15.83 -16.35 4.16
CA ILE A 129 -16.43 -15.24 4.92
C ILE A 129 -15.72 -15.06 6.28
N ASP A 130 -15.56 -16.11 7.08
CA ASP A 130 -14.91 -16.07 8.41
C ASP A 130 -13.48 -15.49 8.30
N THR A 131 -12.75 -15.93 7.26
CA THR A 131 -11.44 -15.35 6.93
C THR A 131 -11.51 -13.86 6.73
N TYR A 132 -12.40 -13.44 5.82
CA TYR A 132 -12.46 -12.08 5.35
C TYR A 132 -12.80 -11.14 6.51
N LEU A 133 -13.74 -11.55 7.37
CA LEU A 133 -14.08 -10.85 8.61
C LEU A 133 -12.88 -10.75 9.57
N CYS A 134 -12.15 -11.85 9.80
CA CYS A 134 -10.94 -11.82 10.63
C CYS A 134 -9.89 -10.84 10.08
N GLU A 135 -9.67 -10.85 8.77
CA GLU A 135 -8.69 -9.97 8.15
C GLU A 135 -9.11 -8.49 8.17
N LEU A 136 -10.41 -8.19 8.04
CA LEU A 136 -10.96 -6.84 8.21
C LEU A 136 -10.78 -6.36 9.65
N LYS A 137 -11.13 -7.19 10.64
CA LYS A 137 -11.01 -6.86 12.07
C LYS A 137 -9.59 -6.47 12.48
N GLU A 138 -8.59 -7.03 11.80
CA GLU A 138 -7.16 -6.86 12.07
C GLU A 138 -6.50 -5.74 11.25
N LEU A 139 -7.23 -5.14 10.31
CA LEU A 139 -6.79 -4.00 9.51
C LEU A 139 -6.48 -2.81 10.44
N GLN A 140 -5.37 -2.13 10.19
CA GLN A 140 -5.03 -0.88 10.87
C GLN A 140 -5.52 0.29 10.02
N ILE A 141 -6.22 1.21 10.66
CA ILE A 141 -6.82 2.40 10.06
C ILE A 141 -6.46 3.63 10.87
N ARG A 142 -6.55 4.81 10.26
CA ARG A 142 -6.40 6.08 10.97
C ARG A 142 -7.59 6.33 11.90
N ASP A 143 -7.34 6.81 13.10
CA ASP A 143 -8.35 7.31 14.04
C ASP A 143 -8.32 8.85 14.07
N GLY A 144 -8.65 9.46 12.93
CA GLY A 144 -8.56 10.91 12.70
C GLY A 144 -7.28 11.32 11.97
N LEU A 145 -6.93 12.59 12.12
CA LEU A 145 -5.79 13.24 11.45
C LEU A 145 -4.77 13.73 12.47
N HIS A 146 -3.53 13.91 12.03
CA HIS A 146 -2.51 14.60 12.84
C HIS A 146 -2.81 16.10 12.89
N ILE A 147 -2.63 16.72 14.06
CA ILE A 147 -2.63 18.17 14.22
C ILE A 147 -1.20 18.58 14.53
N PHE A 148 -0.60 19.38 13.65
CA PHE A 148 0.79 19.81 13.81
C PHE A 148 0.98 20.52 15.16
N GLY A 149 1.89 20.01 15.99
CA GLY A 149 2.09 20.53 17.33
C GLY A 149 1.41 19.75 18.46
N GLU A 150 0.52 18.81 18.14
CA GLU A 150 -0.21 18.02 19.11
C GLU A 150 0.19 16.54 19.06
N SER A 151 0.58 15.99 20.21
CA SER A 151 0.78 14.55 20.35
C SER A 151 -0.53 13.85 20.72
N PRO A 152 -0.74 12.60 20.27
CA PRO A 152 -1.93 11.83 20.63
C PRO A 152 -2.02 11.61 22.14
N LYS A 153 -3.24 11.54 22.67
CA LYS A 153 -3.54 11.37 24.10
C LYS A 153 -4.48 10.19 24.33
N HIS A 154 -4.51 9.70 25.57
CA HIS A 154 -5.45 8.66 26.02
C HIS A 154 -5.49 7.44 25.06
N THR A 155 -6.67 7.07 24.55
CA THR A 155 -6.86 5.93 23.66
C THR A 155 -6.03 6.03 22.38
N GLN A 156 -5.90 7.22 21.76
CA GLN A 156 -5.08 7.39 20.56
C GLN A 156 -3.59 7.14 20.84
N LEU A 157 -3.09 7.52 22.03
CA LEU A 157 -1.71 7.24 22.44
C LEU A 157 -1.50 5.74 22.66
N THR A 158 -2.43 5.08 23.35
CA THR A 158 -2.39 3.64 23.59
C THR A 158 -2.42 2.85 22.28
N ASP A 159 -3.39 3.16 21.40
CA ASP A 159 -3.58 2.45 20.14
C ASP A 159 -2.42 2.66 19.16
N LEU A 160 -1.89 3.89 19.09
CA LEU A 160 -0.68 4.15 18.32
C LEU A 160 0.51 3.38 18.91
N THR A 161 0.73 3.41 20.22
CA THR A 161 1.85 2.69 20.86
C THR A 161 1.78 1.18 20.62
N VAL A 162 0.59 0.58 20.73
CA VAL A 162 0.38 -0.84 20.39
C VAL A 162 0.67 -1.08 18.91
N SER A 163 0.19 -0.21 18.01
CA SER A 163 0.48 -0.29 16.57
C SER A 163 1.98 -0.25 16.27
N LEU A 164 2.75 0.61 16.94
CA LEU A 164 4.20 0.74 16.75
C LEU A 164 5.00 -0.41 17.36
N THR A 165 4.44 -1.11 18.35
CA THR A 165 5.08 -2.26 19.01
C THR A 165 4.57 -3.62 18.52
N ARG A 166 3.65 -3.60 17.55
CA ARG A 166 3.07 -4.78 16.90
C ARG A 166 4.13 -5.63 16.19
N LEU A 167 5.03 -4.99 15.45
CA LEU A 167 6.13 -5.66 14.73
C LEU A 167 7.41 -5.71 15.56
N SER A 168 8.30 -6.61 15.16
CA SER A 168 9.67 -6.64 15.69
C SER A 168 10.42 -5.39 15.23
N ARG A 169 11.28 -4.85 16.10
CA ARG A 169 12.08 -3.65 15.85
C ARG A 169 13.57 -4.01 15.86
N LYS A 170 14.42 -3.19 15.23
CA LYS A 170 15.89 -3.31 15.26
C LYS A 170 16.39 -4.77 15.16
N ASP A 171 16.97 -5.30 16.23
CA ASP A 171 17.60 -6.63 16.32
C ASP A 171 16.66 -7.74 16.82
N ASN A 172 15.38 -7.42 17.06
CA ASN A 172 14.36 -8.32 17.60
C ASN A 172 14.76 -8.99 18.94
N LYS A 173 15.53 -8.29 19.78
CA LYS A 173 15.95 -8.77 21.11
C LYS A 173 15.43 -7.86 22.22
N ASN A 174 15.22 -8.44 23.40
CA ASN A 174 14.81 -7.73 24.61
C ASN A 174 13.61 -6.80 24.34
N GLY A 175 13.73 -5.50 24.66
CA GLY A 175 12.69 -4.50 24.44
C GLY A 175 12.34 -4.22 22.97
N ASN A 176 13.14 -4.69 22.00
CA ASN A 176 12.87 -4.53 20.57
C ASN A 176 11.95 -5.64 20.00
N MET A 177 11.59 -6.65 20.79
CA MET A 177 10.67 -7.71 20.35
C MET A 177 9.26 -7.17 20.15
N SER A 178 8.51 -7.72 19.17
CA SER A 178 7.06 -7.48 19.09
C SER A 178 6.39 -7.75 20.45
N LEU A 179 5.51 -6.85 20.89
CA LEU A 179 4.76 -7.03 22.14
C LEU A 179 3.90 -8.30 22.11
N LEU A 180 3.31 -8.61 20.95
CA LEU A 180 2.53 -9.83 20.76
C LEU A 180 3.41 -11.08 20.88
N VAL A 181 4.61 -11.07 20.30
CA VAL A 181 5.57 -12.20 20.39
C VAL A 181 6.09 -12.36 21.82
N ALA A 182 6.33 -11.27 22.53
CA ALA A 182 6.74 -11.31 23.93
C ALA A 182 5.64 -11.95 24.81
N LEU A 183 4.38 -11.56 24.59
CA LEU A 183 3.23 -12.16 25.25
C LEU A 183 3.09 -13.66 24.93
N THR A 184 3.23 -14.08 23.67
CA THR A 184 3.12 -15.51 23.35
C THR A 184 4.20 -16.35 24.03
N LYS A 185 5.44 -15.83 24.13
CA LYS A 185 6.52 -16.50 24.86
C LYS A 185 6.22 -16.64 26.35
N ASP A 186 5.79 -15.57 27.01
CA ASP A 186 5.56 -15.58 28.46
C ASP A 186 4.28 -16.34 28.85
N LEU A 187 3.25 -16.33 27.99
CA LEU A 187 2.01 -17.09 28.14
C LEU A 187 2.12 -18.52 27.62
N LYS A 188 3.27 -18.93 27.09
CA LYS A 188 3.52 -20.26 26.49
C LYS A 188 2.56 -20.62 25.35
N ILE A 189 2.07 -19.62 24.63
CA ILE A 189 1.21 -19.80 23.45
C ILE A 189 2.06 -20.25 22.26
N LYS A 190 1.74 -21.43 21.71
CA LYS A 190 2.43 -22.01 20.55
C LYS A 190 1.93 -21.42 19.23
N LEU A 191 2.07 -20.09 19.07
CA LEU A 191 1.66 -19.34 17.88
C LEU A 191 2.66 -18.20 17.62
N ASN A 192 3.06 -18.03 16.36
CA ASN A 192 3.72 -16.79 15.93
C ASN A 192 2.65 -15.80 15.45
N PRO A 193 2.34 -14.72 16.21
CA PRO A 193 1.28 -13.78 15.84
C PRO A 193 1.61 -12.94 14.60
N LEU A 194 2.88 -12.92 14.16
CA LEU A 194 3.31 -12.12 13.00
C LEU A 194 3.17 -12.85 11.66
N ASP A 195 3.08 -14.19 11.66
CA ASP A 195 3.07 -15.01 10.44
C ASP A 195 1.96 -16.09 10.43
N CYS A 196 1.10 -16.15 11.45
CA CYS A 196 0.07 -17.19 11.48
C CYS A 196 -0.99 -17.00 10.38
N ASP A 197 -1.60 -18.12 9.98
CA ASP A 197 -2.83 -18.12 9.21
C ASP A 197 -4.01 -17.94 10.19
N PHE A 198 -4.72 -16.82 10.08
CA PHE A 198 -5.80 -16.48 11.01
C PHE A 198 -6.94 -17.48 10.96
N LYS A 199 -7.16 -18.15 9.83
CA LYS A 199 -8.21 -19.15 9.66
C LYS A 199 -7.96 -20.44 10.42
N LYS A 200 -6.69 -20.73 10.73
CA LYS A 200 -6.31 -22.02 11.29
C LYS A 200 -6.90 -22.18 12.69
N ASN A 201 -7.53 -23.31 12.96
CA ASN A 201 -8.02 -23.66 14.29
C ASN A 201 -6.87 -23.60 15.32
N TYR A 202 -7.12 -22.93 16.44
CA TYR A 202 -6.19 -22.84 17.54
C TYR A 202 -6.47 -23.93 18.57
N THR A 203 -5.54 -24.89 18.65
CA THR A 203 -5.60 -26.04 19.57
C THR A 203 -4.64 -25.89 20.76
N GLY A 204 -3.98 -24.75 20.90
CA GLY A 204 -3.04 -24.48 21.98
C GLY A 204 -3.73 -24.14 23.31
N GLU A 205 -2.91 -23.92 24.34
CA GLU A 205 -3.41 -23.47 25.65
C GLU A 205 -4.14 -22.13 25.51
N LYS A 206 -5.24 -21.99 26.27
CA LYS A 206 -6.05 -20.77 26.35
C LYS A 206 -5.89 -20.17 27.76
N PRO A 207 -4.86 -19.34 28.00
CA PRO A 207 -4.67 -18.74 29.32
C PRO A 207 -5.90 -17.99 29.81
N LYS A 208 -6.30 -18.22 31.08
CA LYS A 208 -7.48 -17.57 31.70
C LYS A 208 -7.50 -16.03 31.55
N ILE A 209 -6.32 -15.40 31.57
CA ILE A 209 -6.18 -13.94 31.42
C ILE A 209 -6.57 -13.45 30.02
N LEU A 210 -6.43 -14.28 28.99
CA LEU A 210 -6.87 -13.97 27.63
C LEU A 210 -8.32 -14.38 27.40
N GLU A 211 -8.72 -15.49 28.00
CA GLU A 211 -10.10 -15.99 27.95
C GLU A 211 -11.08 -15.00 28.57
N SER A 212 -10.71 -14.34 29.66
CA SER A 212 -11.56 -13.35 30.34
C SER A 212 -11.71 -12.01 29.62
N LEU A 213 -10.96 -11.75 28.53
CA LEU A 213 -10.96 -10.44 27.84
C LEU A 213 -12.16 -10.24 26.92
N THR A 214 -12.78 -11.32 26.48
CA THR A 214 -13.99 -11.26 25.66
C THR A 214 -14.82 -12.52 25.84
N LYS A 215 -16.13 -12.36 25.69
CA LYS A 215 -17.10 -13.46 25.70
C LYS A 215 -17.24 -14.13 24.32
N ASP A 216 -16.63 -13.54 23.29
CA ASP A 216 -16.64 -14.12 21.93
C ASP A 216 -15.97 -15.50 21.94
N ASN A 217 -16.26 -16.32 20.95
CA ASN A 217 -15.64 -17.63 20.86
C ASN A 217 -14.13 -17.55 20.63
N TRP A 218 -13.42 -18.63 21.00
CA TRP A 218 -11.97 -18.76 20.78
C TRP A 218 -11.70 -20.02 19.97
N ARG A 219 -11.85 -19.93 18.66
CA ARG A 219 -11.72 -21.02 17.70
C ARG A 219 -10.38 -20.99 16.96
N SER A 220 -9.94 -19.80 16.55
CA SER A 220 -8.93 -19.63 15.52
C SER A 220 -7.63 -19.00 16.03
N CYS A 221 -6.59 -19.06 15.20
CA CYS A 221 -5.37 -18.29 15.40
C CYS A 221 -5.64 -16.77 15.36
N GLY A 222 -6.62 -16.32 14.55
CA GLY A 222 -7.10 -14.93 14.55
C GLY A 222 -7.64 -14.51 15.91
N ASP A 223 -8.50 -15.32 16.52
CA ASP A 223 -9.10 -15.05 17.85
C ASP A 223 -8.03 -14.97 18.96
N THR A 224 -6.96 -15.74 18.79
CA THR A 224 -5.79 -15.72 19.68
C THR A 224 -5.05 -14.39 19.55
N VAL A 225 -4.79 -13.94 18.32
CA VAL A 225 -4.14 -12.66 18.04
C VAL A 225 -5.00 -11.50 18.55
N GLU A 226 -6.32 -11.55 18.35
CA GLU A 226 -7.24 -10.53 18.86
C GLU A 226 -7.15 -10.38 20.39
N ARG A 227 -7.13 -11.49 21.13
CA ARG A 227 -7.00 -11.45 22.60
C ARG A 227 -5.63 -10.93 23.03
N LEU A 228 -4.56 -11.26 22.31
CA LEU A 228 -3.22 -10.72 22.56
C LEU A 228 -3.18 -9.20 22.33
N GLU A 229 -3.86 -8.69 21.31
CA GLU A 229 -3.99 -7.27 21.01
C GLU A 229 -4.80 -6.54 22.11
N LYS A 230 -5.94 -7.12 22.53
CA LYS A 230 -6.73 -6.61 23.67
C LYS A 230 -5.90 -6.54 24.95
N LEU A 231 -5.15 -7.61 25.28
CA LEU A 231 -4.26 -7.60 26.43
C LEU A 231 -3.16 -6.54 26.30
N SER A 232 -2.59 -6.37 25.11
CA SER A 232 -1.56 -5.37 24.83
C SER A 232 -2.06 -3.97 25.13
N LYS A 233 -3.29 -3.62 24.71
CA LYS A 233 -3.91 -2.33 25.03
C LYS A 233 -4.05 -2.11 26.53
N LEU A 234 -4.52 -3.11 27.29
CA LEU A 234 -4.68 -3.02 28.75
C LEU A 234 -3.35 -2.90 29.50
N LEU A 235 -2.28 -3.54 28.99
CA LEU A 235 -0.94 -3.43 29.56
C LEU A 235 -0.29 -2.07 29.26
N VAL A 236 -0.47 -1.56 28.03
CA VAL A 236 0.11 -0.28 27.59
C VAL A 236 -0.60 0.91 28.25
N SER A 237 -1.92 0.86 28.39
CA SER A 237 -2.72 1.84 29.13
C SER A 237 -2.54 1.77 30.65
N ASN A 238 -1.84 0.74 31.15
CA ASN A 238 -1.62 0.46 32.57
C ASN A 238 -2.92 0.16 33.35
N GLU A 239 -3.98 -0.27 32.67
CA GLU A 239 -5.21 -0.79 33.29
C GLU A 239 -4.97 -2.16 33.97
N ILE A 240 -4.04 -2.96 33.42
CA ILE A 240 -3.58 -4.21 34.00
C ILE A 240 -2.05 -4.18 34.17
N LYS A 241 -1.56 -4.75 35.27
CA LYS A 241 -0.12 -4.93 35.49
C LYS A 241 0.38 -6.27 34.93
N PRO A 242 1.57 -6.33 34.29
CA PRO A 242 2.15 -7.59 33.88
C PRO A 242 2.47 -8.47 35.09
N ARG A 243 2.38 -9.80 34.91
CA ARG A 243 2.78 -10.74 35.96
C ARG A 243 4.30 -10.74 36.12
N THR A 244 4.80 -10.98 37.34
CA THR A 244 6.24 -10.94 37.67
C THR A 244 7.08 -11.95 36.90
N ASN A 245 6.47 -13.04 36.40
CA ASN A 245 7.15 -14.05 35.59
C ASN A 245 7.16 -13.73 34.08
N TRP A 246 6.53 -12.65 33.63
CA TRP A 246 6.48 -12.26 32.20
C TRP A 246 7.71 -11.46 31.78
N LYS A 247 8.88 -12.12 31.78
CA LYS A 247 10.17 -11.47 31.56
C LYS A 247 10.26 -10.77 30.19
N ASN A 248 9.81 -11.43 29.11
CA ASN A 248 9.91 -10.84 27.77
C ASN A 248 8.97 -9.63 27.63
N THR A 249 7.75 -9.75 28.13
CA THR A 249 6.72 -8.71 28.08
C THR A 249 7.15 -7.51 28.92
N MET A 250 7.72 -7.72 30.11
CA MET A 250 8.24 -6.63 30.93
C MET A 250 9.34 -5.85 30.22
N MET A 251 10.28 -6.52 29.54
CA MET A 251 11.33 -5.82 28.77
C MET A 251 10.75 -4.94 27.65
N VAL A 252 9.71 -5.40 26.95
CA VAL A 252 9.03 -4.59 25.92
C VAL A 252 8.25 -3.44 26.55
N LEU A 253 7.55 -3.68 27.66
CA LEU A 253 6.82 -2.63 28.38
C LEU A 253 7.76 -1.58 28.98
N GLU A 254 8.95 -1.96 29.44
CA GLU A 254 9.98 -1.03 29.90
C GLU A 254 10.50 -0.14 28.76
N GLU A 255 10.74 -0.72 27.57
CA GLU A 255 11.08 0.05 26.36
C GLU A 255 9.96 1.00 25.96
N ILE A 256 8.70 0.55 26.07
CA ILE A 256 7.54 1.39 25.81
C ILE A 256 7.50 2.59 26.77
N ARG A 257 7.61 2.35 28.08
CA ARG A 257 7.49 3.39 29.11
C ARG A 257 8.66 4.39 29.09
N HIS A 258 9.87 3.93 28.86
CA HIS A 258 11.05 4.78 28.98
C HIS A 258 11.46 5.46 27.67
N ASN A 259 11.16 4.86 26.52
CA ASN A 259 11.65 5.34 25.22
C ASN A 259 10.53 5.63 24.22
N ILE A 260 9.65 4.67 23.93
CA ILE A 260 8.69 4.79 22.82
C ILE A 260 7.58 5.80 23.12
N MET A 261 6.82 5.58 24.21
CA MET A 261 5.69 6.44 24.56
C MET A 261 6.14 7.89 24.85
N PRO A 262 7.23 8.13 25.62
CA PRO A 262 7.75 9.49 25.78
C PRO A 262 8.18 10.16 24.47
N SER A 263 8.63 9.39 23.47
CA SER A 263 8.99 9.95 22.15
C SER A 263 7.75 10.38 21.37
N ILE A 264 6.66 9.61 21.45
CA ILE A 264 5.36 10.00 20.86
C ILE A 264 4.83 11.26 21.55
N GLU A 265 4.83 11.30 22.88
CA GLU A 265 4.29 12.43 23.67
C GLU A 265 5.07 13.74 23.48
N LYS A 266 6.38 13.67 23.20
CA LYS A 266 7.21 14.86 22.96
C LYS A 266 7.11 15.40 21.54
N SER A 267 6.71 14.56 20.58
CA SER A 267 6.73 14.86 19.14
C SER A 267 6.02 16.16 18.78
N GLY A 268 4.76 16.36 19.20
CA GLY A 268 4.03 17.60 18.90
C GLY A 268 4.73 18.86 19.43
N LYS A 269 5.28 18.82 20.65
CA LYS A 269 6.01 19.97 21.18
C LYS A 269 7.30 20.26 20.41
N GLU A 270 8.03 19.22 20.01
CA GLU A 270 9.26 19.38 19.22
C GLU A 270 8.97 19.83 17.78
N GLU A 271 7.83 19.44 17.19
CA GLU A 271 7.36 19.95 15.89
C GLU A 271 7.27 21.48 15.87
N LEU A 272 6.53 22.08 16.82
CA LEU A 272 6.37 23.54 16.90
C LEU A 272 7.68 24.24 17.23
N LYS A 273 8.43 23.70 18.19
CA LYS A 273 9.72 24.26 18.61
C LYS A 273 10.72 24.29 17.45
N SER A 274 10.73 23.26 16.61
CA SER A 274 11.61 23.21 15.45
C SER A 274 11.20 24.16 14.34
N VAL A 275 9.91 24.44 14.16
CA VAL A 275 9.46 25.51 13.23
C VAL A 275 9.95 26.87 13.71
N ILE A 276 9.77 27.20 15.00
CA ILE A 276 10.25 28.47 15.58
C ILE A 276 11.77 28.57 15.40
N LYS A 277 12.50 27.50 15.73
CA LYS A 277 13.95 27.44 15.56
C LYS A 277 14.37 27.66 14.11
N ALA A 278 13.63 27.12 13.14
CA ALA A 278 13.93 27.29 11.72
C ALA A 278 13.66 28.72 11.25
N LEU A 279 12.61 29.36 11.77
CA LEU A 279 12.29 30.77 11.52
C LEU A 279 13.37 31.71 12.09
N ASP A 280 13.99 31.34 13.22
CA ASP A 280 15.15 32.04 13.79
C ASP A 280 16.47 31.79 13.02
N GLY A 281 16.44 31.04 11.91
CA GLY A 281 17.63 30.72 11.11
C GLY A 281 18.60 29.75 11.79
N LEU A 282 18.13 29.00 12.79
CA LEU A 282 18.97 28.09 13.57
C LEU A 282 18.95 26.67 12.99
N PHE A 283 20.02 25.91 13.28
CA PHE A 283 20.18 24.54 12.80
C PHE A 283 19.10 23.58 13.32
N ILE A 284 18.38 22.92 12.41
CA ILE A 284 17.42 21.87 12.74
C ILE A 284 18.10 20.50 12.71
N LYS A 285 17.94 19.74 13.78
CA LYS A 285 18.57 18.43 13.94
C LYS A 285 18.08 17.48 12.84
N PRO A 286 18.97 16.80 12.11
CA PRO A 286 18.58 15.77 11.17
C PRO A 286 18.16 14.48 11.88
N GLY A 287 17.32 13.68 11.23
CA GLY A 287 16.87 12.38 11.73
C GLY A 287 16.48 11.42 10.60
N PRO A 288 16.35 10.12 10.87
CA PRO A 288 15.86 9.18 9.89
C PRO A 288 14.36 9.40 9.62
N SER A 289 13.90 8.92 8.46
CA SER A 289 12.49 8.90 8.05
C SER A 289 12.05 7.48 7.65
N GLY A 290 10.74 7.28 7.57
CA GLY A 290 10.13 6.01 7.21
C GLY A 290 8.89 5.69 8.03
N ALA A 291 8.24 4.57 7.74
CA ALA A 291 6.99 4.18 8.40
C ALA A 291 7.26 3.66 9.83
N PRO A 292 6.81 4.37 10.89
CA PRO A 292 6.94 3.90 12.27
C PRO A 292 6.29 2.53 12.47
N THR A 293 5.15 2.29 11.81
CA THR A 293 4.40 1.02 11.86
C THR A 293 5.14 -0.17 11.28
N ARG A 294 6.16 0.09 10.44
CA ARG A 294 7.03 -0.93 9.87
C ARG A 294 8.29 -1.17 10.72
N GLY A 295 8.19 -0.94 12.03
CA GLY A 295 9.26 -1.20 12.99
C GLY A 295 10.36 -0.14 13.06
N LYS A 296 10.24 0.99 12.34
CA LYS A 296 11.22 2.10 12.33
C LYS A 296 10.94 3.11 13.44
N ILE A 297 11.13 2.72 14.70
CA ILE A 297 10.79 3.59 15.83
C ILE A 297 11.77 4.75 16.03
N GLU A 298 12.97 4.68 15.45
CA GLU A 298 13.99 5.73 15.50
C GLU A 298 13.58 7.03 14.76
N VAL A 299 12.50 6.98 13.97
CA VAL A 299 11.97 8.15 13.28
C VAL A 299 11.19 9.07 14.23
N ILE A 300 10.80 8.60 15.43
CA ILE A 300 10.23 9.43 16.49
C ILE A 300 11.28 9.70 17.61
N PRO A 301 11.23 10.84 18.33
CA PRO A 301 10.28 11.94 18.20
C PRO A 301 10.46 12.70 16.88
N THR A 302 9.39 13.34 16.42
CA THR A 302 9.37 14.21 15.23
C THR A 302 9.83 15.64 15.58
N GLY A 303 9.72 16.58 14.64
CA GLY A 303 10.33 17.90 14.71
C GLY A 303 11.76 17.93 14.16
N LYS A 304 12.15 17.01 13.26
CA LYS A 304 13.50 16.89 12.70
C LYS A 304 13.52 17.23 11.22
N ASN A 305 14.69 17.62 10.72
CA ASN A 305 14.93 17.77 9.30
C ASN A 305 15.37 16.43 8.70
N PHE A 306 14.42 15.55 8.42
CA PHE A 306 14.75 14.17 8.12
C PHE A 306 15.67 14.01 6.90
N TYR A 307 16.41 12.91 6.88
CA TYR A 307 17.07 12.32 5.72
C TYR A 307 16.42 10.97 5.41
N SER A 308 16.62 10.48 4.19
CA SER A 308 16.16 9.16 3.76
C SER A 308 17.20 8.08 4.07
N LEU A 309 18.02 7.69 3.11
CA LEU A 309 19.05 6.65 3.25
C LEU A 309 20.18 6.80 2.23
N ASP A 310 21.23 5.96 2.36
CA ASP A 310 22.25 5.81 1.32
C ASP A 310 21.69 4.97 0.16
N SER A 311 21.46 5.58 -1.00
CA SER A 311 20.89 4.89 -2.16
C SER A 311 21.77 3.76 -2.70
N ARG A 312 23.05 3.74 -2.35
CA ARG A 312 24.02 2.72 -2.80
C ARG A 312 23.91 1.41 -2.04
N THR A 313 23.22 1.38 -0.90
CA THR A 313 23.00 0.17 -0.11
C THR A 313 21.69 -0.54 -0.47
N LEU A 314 20.96 -0.03 -1.47
CA LEU A 314 19.71 -0.60 -1.95
C LEU A 314 19.94 -1.56 -3.13
N PRO A 315 19.13 -2.62 -3.25
CA PRO A 315 18.28 -3.16 -2.19
C PRO A 315 19.12 -3.73 -1.04
N THR A 316 18.63 -3.61 0.19
CA THR A 316 19.28 -4.21 1.36
C THR A 316 19.14 -5.74 1.36
N GLN A 317 19.97 -6.45 2.13
CA GLN A 317 19.83 -7.92 2.28
C GLN A 317 18.48 -8.33 2.89
N ALA A 318 17.93 -7.51 3.79
CA ALA A 318 16.60 -7.71 4.37
C ALA A 318 15.52 -7.56 3.29
N ALA A 319 15.58 -6.49 2.50
CA ALA A 319 14.66 -6.27 1.37
C ALA A 319 14.77 -7.37 0.31
N TRP A 320 15.96 -7.89 0.04
CA TRP A 320 16.15 -9.04 -0.85
C TRP A 320 15.36 -10.27 -0.39
N SER A 321 15.42 -10.58 0.92
CA SER A 321 14.67 -11.71 1.47
C SER A 321 13.16 -11.56 1.29
N ILE A 322 12.63 -10.34 1.48
CA ILE A 322 11.22 -10.01 1.29
C ILE A 322 10.84 -10.09 -0.20
N GLY A 323 11.61 -9.44 -1.07
CA GLY A 323 11.39 -9.43 -2.51
C GLY A 323 11.43 -10.84 -3.12
N MET A 324 12.35 -11.70 -2.67
CA MET A 324 12.42 -13.10 -3.09
C MET A 324 11.19 -13.91 -2.62
N LYS A 325 10.78 -13.76 -1.34
CA LYS A 325 9.57 -14.42 -0.81
C LYS A 325 8.32 -13.96 -1.56
N SER A 326 8.17 -12.65 -1.77
CA SER A 326 7.03 -12.08 -2.51
C SER A 326 7.02 -12.52 -3.97
N ALA A 327 8.15 -12.49 -4.69
CA ALA A 327 8.22 -12.98 -6.07
C ALA A 327 7.84 -14.47 -6.19
N LYS A 328 8.26 -15.30 -5.23
CA LYS A 328 7.87 -16.72 -5.20
C LYS A 328 6.37 -16.89 -5.01
N LEU A 329 5.78 -16.21 -4.02
CA LEU A 329 4.34 -16.29 -3.74
C LEU A 329 3.52 -15.78 -4.93
N LEU A 330 3.96 -14.69 -5.57
CA LEU A 330 3.27 -14.09 -6.71
C LEU A 330 3.24 -15.04 -7.91
N VAL A 331 4.37 -15.65 -8.24
CA VAL A 331 4.45 -16.60 -9.36
C VAL A 331 3.62 -17.86 -9.10
N GLU A 332 3.60 -18.34 -7.86
CA GLU A 332 2.80 -19.49 -7.47
C GLU A 332 1.29 -19.17 -7.53
N ASP A 333 0.86 -18.02 -7.01
CA ASP A 333 -0.54 -17.57 -7.11
C ASP A 333 -0.99 -17.44 -8.57
N TYR A 334 -0.16 -16.82 -9.43
CA TYR A 334 -0.45 -16.73 -10.85
C TYR A 334 -0.59 -18.12 -11.49
N ARG A 335 0.33 -19.04 -11.17
CA ARG A 335 0.30 -20.41 -11.71
C ARG A 335 -0.96 -21.16 -11.27
N GLN A 336 -1.40 -20.99 -10.03
CA GLN A 336 -2.62 -21.61 -9.52
C GLN A 336 -3.87 -21.09 -10.22
N LYS A 337 -3.93 -19.78 -10.53
CA LYS A 337 -5.06 -19.16 -11.23
C LYS A 337 -5.09 -19.49 -12.72
N GLU A 338 -3.94 -19.44 -13.39
CA GLU A 338 -3.84 -19.50 -14.86
C GLU A 338 -3.41 -20.87 -15.41
N GLY A 339 -3.03 -21.81 -14.53
CA GLY A 339 -2.57 -23.15 -14.90
C GLY A 339 -1.22 -23.20 -15.62
N LYS A 340 -0.53 -22.07 -15.78
CA LYS A 340 0.74 -21.93 -16.49
C LYS A 340 1.66 -20.93 -15.78
N TRP A 341 2.96 -21.04 -16.03
CA TRP A 341 3.92 -20.07 -15.51
C TRP A 341 3.71 -18.68 -16.13
N PRO A 342 3.87 -17.59 -15.36
CA PRO A 342 3.90 -16.26 -15.91
C PRO A 342 5.16 -16.06 -16.75
N THR A 343 5.04 -15.22 -17.77
CA THR A 343 6.12 -14.88 -18.70
C THR A 343 6.42 -13.39 -18.70
N HIS A 344 5.40 -12.53 -18.55
CA HIS A 344 5.54 -11.08 -18.62
C HIS A 344 4.71 -10.38 -17.54
N PHE A 345 5.38 -9.62 -16.69
CA PHE A 345 4.78 -8.78 -15.66
C PHE A 345 5.19 -7.33 -15.84
N ALA A 346 4.31 -6.41 -15.43
CA ALA A 346 4.65 -5.02 -15.25
C ALA A 346 4.66 -4.70 -13.75
N LEU A 347 5.72 -4.07 -13.26
CA LEU A 347 5.84 -3.68 -11.84
C LEU A 347 6.06 -2.18 -11.76
N SER A 348 5.22 -1.51 -10.97
CA SER A 348 5.40 -0.09 -10.67
C SER A 348 6.27 0.06 -9.42
N ALA A 349 7.30 0.91 -9.51
CA ALA A 349 8.28 1.10 -8.43
C ALA A 349 8.39 2.58 -8.06
N TRP A 350 8.14 2.88 -6.79
CA TRP A 350 8.14 4.25 -6.27
C TRP A 350 9.37 4.53 -5.42
N GLY A 351 9.89 5.74 -5.52
CA GLY A 351 11.07 6.12 -4.75
C GLY A 351 10.78 6.13 -3.24
N THR A 352 9.60 6.63 -2.83
CA THR A 352 9.21 6.67 -1.41
C THR A 352 9.09 5.26 -0.80
N SER A 353 8.50 4.30 -1.52
CA SER A 353 8.38 2.89 -1.07
C SER A 353 9.75 2.24 -0.91
N ASN A 354 10.67 2.44 -1.87
CA ASN A 354 12.02 1.88 -1.78
C ASN A 354 12.86 2.53 -0.66
N MET A 355 12.62 3.81 -0.34
CA MET A 355 13.21 4.48 0.83
C MET A 355 12.68 3.93 2.16
N ARG A 356 11.37 3.68 2.26
CA ARG A 356 10.76 3.11 3.47
C ARG A 356 11.22 1.68 3.72
N THR A 357 11.28 0.86 2.68
CA THR A 357 11.49 -0.58 2.79
C THR A 357 12.94 -1.03 2.77
N GLY A 358 13.85 -0.20 2.23
CA GLY A 358 15.19 -0.67 1.90
C GLY A 358 15.25 -1.41 0.56
N GLY A 359 14.24 -1.25 -0.31
CA GLY A 359 14.29 -1.67 -1.71
C GLY A 359 13.46 -2.91 -2.04
N ASP A 360 12.28 -3.09 -1.42
CA ASP A 360 11.47 -4.31 -1.63
C ASP A 360 11.00 -4.46 -3.08
N ASP A 361 10.54 -3.38 -3.73
CA ASP A 361 10.06 -3.41 -5.11
C ASP A 361 11.16 -3.83 -6.09
N ILE A 362 12.34 -3.19 -5.99
CA ILE A 362 13.46 -3.51 -6.89
C ILE A 362 14.00 -4.92 -6.61
N ALA A 363 14.00 -5.35 -5.34
CA ALA A 363 14.36 -6.71 -4.97
C ALA A 363 13.38 -7.73 -5.55
N GLN A 364 12.07 -7.45 -5.51
CA GLN A 364 11.05 -8.31 -6.11
C GLN A 364 11.24 -8.41 -7.63
N ALA A 365 11.49 -7.29 -8.31
CA ALA A 365 11.76 -7.28 -9.74
C ALA A 365 13.02 -8.09 -10.10
N MET A 366 14.11 -7.92 -9.34
CA MET A 366 15.34 -8.70 -9.52
C MET A 366 15.11 -10.20 -9.27
N ALA A 367 14.34 -10.56 -8.24
CA ALA A 367 14.00 -11.95 -7.96
C ALA A 367 13.14 -12.57 -9.07
N LEU A 368 12.20 -11.84 -9.66
CA LEU A 368 11.36 -12.29 -10.77
C LEU A 368 12.18 -12.69 -12.01
N ILE A 369 13.16 -11.86 -12.38
CA ILE A 369 14.07 -12.14 -13.52
C ILE A 369 15.14 -13.20 -13.18
N GLY A 370 15.32 -13.51 -11.89
CA GLY A 370 16.31 -14.47 -11.41
C GLY A 370 17.73 -13.89 -11.31
N ALA A 371 17.84 -12.65 -10.86
CA ALA A 371 19.09 -11.98 -10.51
C ALA A 371 19.10 -11.63 -9.02
N LYS A 372 20.20 -11.91 -8.33
CA LYS A 372 20.41 -11.55 -6.93
C LYS A 372 21.43 -10.41 -6.82
N PRO A 373 21.14 -9.33 -6.08
CA PRO A 373 22.14 -8.29 -5.83
C PRO A 373 23.38 -8.87 -5.13
N LYS A 374 24.54 -8.28 -5.41
CA LYS A 374 25.79 -8.54 -4.68
C LYS A 374 26.10 -7.34 -3.80
N TRP A 375 26.44 -7.61 -2.55
CA TRP A 375 26.84 -6.60 -1.58
C TRP A 375 28.33 -6.69 -1.31
N ASP A 376 28.99 -5.54 -1.26
CA ASP A 376 30.31 -5.43 -0.68
C ASP A 376 30.23 -5.69 0.84
N ILE A 377 31.08 -6.59 1.34
CA ILE A 377 31.03 -7.07 2.73
C ILE A 377 31.35 -5.94 3.71
N SER A 378 32.25 -5.02 3.34
CA SER A 378 32.73 -3.96 4.23
C SER A 378 31.76 -2.78 4.35
N SER A 379 31.17 -2.37 3.23
CA SER A 379 30.37 -1.15 3.12
C SER A 379 28.87 -1.40 3.05
N GLY A 380 28.44 -2.64 2.80
CA GLY A 380 27.04 -3.00 2.55
C GLY A 380 26.48 -2.41 1.26
N ARG A 381 27.30 -1.76 0.43
CA ARG A 381 26.88 -1.20 -0.86
C ARG A 381 26.65 -2.31 -1.87
N VAL A 382 25.66 -2.12 -2.73
CA VAL A 382 25.43 -3.01 -3.85
C VAL A 382 26.51 -2.78 -4.91
N SER A 383 27.28 -3.82 -5.20
CA SER A 383 28.42 -3.80 -6.13
C SER A 383 28.08 -4.41 -7.50
N GLY A 384 26.94 -5.09 -7.61
CA GLY A 384 26.48 -5.71 -8.86
C GLY A 384 25.41 -6.76 -8.59
N PHE A 385 25.40 -7.82 -9.40
CA PHE A 385 24.44 -8.92 -9.27
C PHE A 385 25.08 -10.27 -9.64
N GLU A 386 24.46 -11.36 -9.21
CA GLU A 386 24.65 -12.72 -9.71
C GLU A 386 23.36 -13.21 -10.36
N ILE A 387 23.51 -13.94 -11.47
CA ILE A 387 22.39 -14.62 -12.11
C ILE A 387 22.18 -15.94 -11.39
N ILE A 388 20.96 -16.14 -10.88
CA ILE A 388 20.57 -17.41 -10.25
C ILE A 388 20.28 -18.41 -11.38
N PRO A 389 20.89 -19.61 -11.37
CA PRO A 389 20.54 -20.68 -12.31
C PRO A 389 19.06 -21.08 -12.18
N THR A 390 18.40 -21.37 -13.30
CA THR A 390 16.97 -21.73 -13.32
C THR A 390 16.65 -22.98 -12.50
N THR A 391 17.60 -23.91 -12.39
CA THR A 391 17.52 -25.10 -11.53
C THR A 391 17.44 -24.75 -10.04
N ILE A 392 18.12 -23.69 -9.59
CA ILE A 392 18.02 -23.17 -8.21
C ILE A 392 16.77 -22.31 -8.06
N LEU A 393 16.41 -21.54 -9.10
CA LEU A 393 15.22 -20.70 -9.10
C LEU A 393 13.93 -21.53 -8.99
N GLY A 394 13.93 -22.76 -9.52
CA GLY A 394 12.82 -23.71 -9.43
C GLY A 394 11.62 -23.35 -10.30
N ARG A 395 11.77 -22.38 -11.22
CA ARG A 395 10.75 -21.88 -12.14
C ARG A 395 11.39 -21.15 -13.32
N PRO A 396 10.64 -20.88 -14.41
CA PRO A 396 11.07 -19.96 -15.45
C PRO A 396 11.35 -18.55 -14.92
N ARG A 397 12.19 -17.81 -15.65
CA ARG A 397 12.37 -16.37 -15.47
C ARG A 397 11.10 -15.64 -15.91
N VAL A 398 10.81 -14.50 -15.30
CA VAL A 398 9.67 -13.65 -15.71
C VAL A 398 10.23 -12.36 -16.29
N ASP A 399 9.81 -11.99 -17.50
CA ASP A 399 10.16 -10.72 -18.11
C ASP A 399 9.41 -9.58 -17.41
N VAL A 400 10.15 -8.65 -16.82
CA VAL A 400 9.59 -7.58 -15.99
C VAL A 400 9.81 -6.24 -16.69
N THR A 401 8.69 -5.57 -16.99
CA THR A 401 8.69 -4.16 -17.39
C THR A 401 8.49 -3.29 -16.15
N LEU A 402 9.47 -2.48 -15.81
CA LEU A 402 9.38 -1.52 -14.72
C LEU A 402 8.78 -0.20 -15.20
N ARG A 403 7.72 0.24 -14.53
CA ARG A 403 7.30 1.64 -14.55
C ARG A 403 7.80 2.30 -13.27
N VAL A 404 8.92 3.01 -13.34
CA VAL A 404 9.48 3.70 -12.18
C VAL A 404 8.94 5.12 -12.11
N SER A 405 8.55 5.63 -10.93
CA SER A 405 8.13 7.04 -10.77
C SER A 405 9.23 8.04 -11.17
N GLY A 406 8.87 9.28 -11.50
CA GLY A 406 9.85 10.34 -11.80
C GLY A 406 10.81 10.61 -10.63
N PHE A 407 10.32 10.50 -9.39
CA PHE A 407 11.17 10.59 -8.20
C PHE A 407 12.12 9.37 -8.06
N PHE A 408 11.67 8.16 -8.38
CA PHE A 408 12.55 6.98 -8.37
C PHE A 408 13.72 7.17 -9.34
N ARG A 409 13.46 7.68 -10.55
CA ARG A 409 14.51 8.06 -11.52
C ARG A 409 15.53 9.02 -10.90
N ASP A 410 15.06 10.05 -10.21
CA ASP A 410 15.91 11.10 -9.65
C ASP A 410 16.71 10.63 -8.44
N ALA A 411 16.15 9.73 -7.63
CA ALA A 411 16.76 9.26 -6.39
C ALA A 411 17.63 8.01 -6.55
N PHE A 412 17.34 7.17 -7.55
CA PHE A 412 17.92 5.83 -7.69
C PHE A 412 18.43 5.50 -9.09
N PRO A 413 19.27 6.36 -9.72
CA PRO A 413 19.86 6.04 -11.02
C PRO A 413 20.69 4.75 -10.98
N ASN A 414 21.33 4.45 -9.85
CA ASN A 414 22.08 3.20 -9.64
C ASN A 414 21.19 1.95 -9.65
N LEU A 415 19.94 2.03 -9.18
CA LEU A 415 19.00 0.90 -9.24
C LEU A 415 18.48 0.66 -10.66
N ILE A 416 18.27 1.73 -11.42
CA ILE A 416 17.94 1.65 -12.85
C ILE A 416 19.06 0.93 -13.60
N GLU A 417 20.32 1.36 -13.39
CA GLU A 417 21.47 0.73 -14.04
C GLU A 417 21.67 -0.74 -13.60
N LEU A 418 21.48 -1.04 -12.31
CA LEU A 418 21.56 -2.40 -11.77
C LEU A 418 20.56 -3.34 -12.46
N PHE A 419 19.29 -2.93 -12.53
CA PHE A 419 18.25 -3.75 -13.13
C PHE A 419 18.42 -3.88 -14.65
N ASP A 420 18.70 -2.78 -15.36
CA ASP A 420 18.97 -2.78 -16.80
C ASP A 420 20.14 -3.70 -17.16
N SER A 421 21.23 -3.63 -16.39
CA SER A 421 22.39 -4.51 -16.59
C SER A 421 22.06 -5.98 -16.36
N ALA A 422 21.25 -6.28 -15.34
CA ALA A 422 20.84 -7.65 -15.03
C ALA A 422 19.95 -8.23 -16.13
N ILE A 423 18.91 -7.51 -16.54
CA ILE A 423 17.94 -8.01 -17.52
C ILE A 423 18.56 -8.18 -18.91
N ARG A 424 19.45 -7.26 -19.33
CA ARG A 424 20.23 -7.40 -20.57
C ARG A 424 21.15 -8.61 -20.55
N LYS A 425 21.82 -8.87 -19.42
CA LYS A 425 22.69 -10.03 -19.33
C LYS A 425 21.88 -11.34 -19.39
N ILE A 426 20.69 -11.35 -18.79
CA ILE A 426 19.77 -12.48 -18.81
C ILE A 426 19.16 -12.71 -20.20
N SER A 427 18.86 -11.66 -20.96
CA SER A 427 18.30 -11.80 -22.31
C SER A 427 19.26 -12.45 -23.30
N GLU A 428 20.57 -12.36 -23.05
CA GLU A 428 21.63 -12.95 -23.88
C GLU A 428 22.05 -14.37 -23.46
N LEU A 429 21.45 -14.95 -22.41
CA LEU A 429 21.78 -16.30 -21.96
C LEU A 429 21.27 -17.36 -22.95
N LYS A 430 22.08 -18.39 -23.17
CA LYS A 430 21.70 -19.58 -23.95
C LYS A 430 20.91 -20.58 -23.08
N GLU A 431 19.74 -20.17 -22.64
CA GLU A 431 18.78 -21.01 -21.90
C GLU A 431 17.61 -21.41 -22.83
N THR A 432 16.87 -22.47 -22.50
CA THR A 432 15.74 -22.85 -23.36
C THR A 432 14.60 -21.81 -23.29
N ASN A 433 13.82 -21.70 -24.36
CA ASN A 433 12.69 -20.77 -24.46
C ASN A 433 11.62 -20.93 -23.36
N ASN A 434 11.53 -22.12 -22.75
CA ASN A 434 10.58 -22.38 -21.66
C ASN A 434 11.14 -21.98 -20.29
N GLU A 435 12.46 -21.95 -20.15
CA GLU A 435 13.16 -21.54 -18.92
C GLU A 435 13.39 -20.02 -18.89
N ASN A 436 13.65 -19.42 -20.05
CA ASN A 436 13.94 -18.00 -20.19
C ASN A 436 13.03 -17.30 -21.22
N PRO A 437 11.79 -16.95 -20.81
CA PRO A 437 10.91 -16.09 -21.59
C PRO A 437 11.50 -14.73 -21.98
N ILE A 438 12.47 -14.19 -21.21
CA ILE A 438 13.11 -12.90 -21.47
C ILE A 438 13.94 -12.98 -22.76
N SER A 439 14.81 -13.98 -22.87
CA SER A 439 15.64 -14.22 -24.06
C SER A 439 14.77 -14.48 -25.29
N LYS A 440 13.74 -15.32 -25.15
CA LYS A 440 12.74 -15.56 -26.22
C LYS A 440 12.04 -14.27 -26.68
N SER A 441 11.65 -13.41 -25.73
CA SER A 441 10.99 -12.14 -26.02
C SER A 441 11.94 -11.21 -26.77
N PHE A 442 13.18 -11.08 -26.26
CA PHE A 442 14.25 -10.27 -26.82
C PHE A 442 14.57 -10.62 -28.28
N ASP A 443 14.80 -11.90 -28.59
CA ASP A 443 15.09 -12.33 -29.96
C ASP A 443 13.94 -12.05 -30.93
N LYS A 444 12.69 -12.27 -30.47
CA LYS A 444 11.49 -11.95 -31.26
C LYS A 444 11.35 -10.46 -31.52
N ASP A 445 11.66 -9.64 -30.52
CA ASP A 445 11.59 -8.18 -30.63
C ASP A 445 12.63 -7.66 -31.62
N ILE A 446 13.87 -8.16 -31.54
CA ILE A 446 14.92 -7.82 -32.50
C ILE A 446 14.49 -8.16 -33.92
N ALA A 447 14.01 -9.39 -34.15
CA ALA A 447 13.55 -9.82 -35.47
C ALA A 447 12.39 -8.94 -36.00
N CYS A 448 11.45 -8.57 -35.13
CA CYS A 448 10.34 -7.67 -35.48
C CYS A 448 10.83 -6.27 -35.84
N LEU A 449 11.73 -5.70 -35.04
CA LEU A 449 12.26 -4.35 -35.23
C LEU A 449 13.12 -4.25 -36.51
N ILE A 450 13.93 -5.28 -36.81
CA ILE A 450 14.69 -5.36 -38.06
C ILE A 450 13.73 -5.43 -39.26
N LYS A 451 12.67 -6.24 -39.17
CA LYS A 451 11.65 -6.32 -40.22
C LYS A 451 10.96 -4.97 -40.47
N ASN A 452 10.86 -4.14 -39.43
CA ASN A 452 10.32 -2.78 -39.52
C ASN A 452 11.37 -1.72 -39.90
N GLY A 453 12.55 -2.13 -40.37
CA GLY A 453 13.56 -1.25 -40.98
C GLY A 453 14.64 -0.73 -40.03
N LEU A 454 14.69 -1.17 -38.77
CA LEU A 454 15.77 -0.81 -37.85
C LEU A 454 17.05 -1.59 -38.14
N SER A 455 18.20 -0.96 -37.90
CA SER A 455 19.49 -1.65 -37.92
C SER A 455 19.53 -2.74 -36.84
N HIS A 456 20.38 -3.75 -37.00
CA HIS A 456 20.51 -4.80 -35.99
C HIS A 456 20.94 -4.22 -34.62
N GLU A 457 21.79 -3.19 -34.62
CA GLU A 457 22.25 -2.53 -33.39
C GLU A 457 21.13 -1.76 -32.69
N ASP A 458 20.36 -0.96 -33.44
CA ASP A 458 19.21 -0.24 -32.90
C ASP A 458 18.12 -1.20 -32.43
N ALA A 459 17.82 -2.24 -33.22
CA ALA A 459 16.86 -3.26 -32.84
C ALA A 459 17.26 -3.93 -31.51
N LYS A 460 18.54 -4.25 -31.33
CA LYS A 460 19.07 -4.81 -30.07
C LYS A 460 18.94 -3.82 -28.92
N LYS A 461 19.29 -2.55 -29.14
CA LYS A 461 19.13 -1.46 -28.15
C LYS A 461 17.68 -1.34 -27.71
N TYR A 462 16.74 -1.16 -28.63
CA TYR A 462 15.33 -0.97 -28.32
C TYR A 462 14.66 -2.22 -27.73
N ALA A 463 14.97 -3.40 -28.25
CA ALA A 463 14.49 -4.67 -27.68
C ALA A 463 14.94 -4.88 -26.24
N SER A 464 16.03 -4.23 -25.79
CA SER A 464 16.54 -4.35 -24.43
C SER A 464 15.79 -3.49 -23.41
N TYR A 465 14.99 -2.51 -23.84
CA TYR A 465 14.32 -1.60 -22.93
C TYR A 465 13.24 -2.28 -22.11
N ARG A 466 13.36 -2.11 -20.79
CA ARG A 466 12.45 -2.66 -19.77
C ARG A 466 12.12 -1.69 -18.66
N ILE A 467 12.71 -0.50 -18.64
CA ILE A 467 12.49 0.50 -17.60
C ILE A 467 11.94 1.75 -18.27
N PHE A 468 10.77 2.17 -17.81
CA PHE A 468 10.04 3.32 -18.34
C PHE A 468 9.71 4.29 -17.21
N SER A 469 9.73 5.57 -17.50
CA SER A 469 9.37 6.62 -16.53
C SER A 469 8.72 7.82 -17.21
N SER A 470 8.52 8.88 -16.42
CA SER A 470 8.06 10.18 -16.91
C SER A 470 9.16 10.85 -17.74
N MET A 471 8.79 11.80 -18.59
CA MET A 471 9.73 12.60 -19.36
C MET A 471 10.82 13.18 -18.44
N PRO A 472 12.09 13.28 -18.90
CA PRO A 472 13.14 13.93 -18.13
C PRO A 472 12.70 15.30 -17.63
N GLY A 473 12.77 15.49 -16.31
CA GLY A 473 12.36 16.73 -15.65
C GLY A 473 10.86 16.92 -15.43
N SER A 474 10.01 15.94 -15.78
CA SER A 474 8.60 15.88 -15.39
C SER A 474 8.32 14.72 -14.41
N TYR A 475 7.11 14.72 -13.83
CA TYR A 475 6.66 13.84 -12.75
C TYR A 475 5.18 13.50 -12.90
N GLY A 476 4.70 12.45 -12.22
CA GLY A 476 3.31 11.97 -12.35
C GLY A 476 3.09 11.03 -13.54
N ALA A 477 1.83 10.61 -13.70
CA ALA A 477 1.39 9.65 -14.73
C ALA A 477 0.30 10.20 -15.67
N GLY A 478 -0.11 11.46 -15.50
CA GLY A 478 -0.98 12.19 -16.45
C GLY A 478 -2.48 11.96 -16.30
N LEU A 479 -2.94 11.28 -15.24
CA LEU A 479 -4.35 10.92 -15.09
C LEU A 479 -5.16 11.88 -14.21
N GLN A 480 -4.50 12.57 -13.28
CA GLN A 480 -5.16 13.41 -12.28
C GLN A 480 -6.11 14.45 -12.90
N THR A 481 -5.60 15.29 -13.80
CA THR A 481 -6.39 16.33 -14.46
C THR A 481 -7.60 15.79 -15.22
N LEU A 482 -7.50 14.58 -15.80
CA LEU A 482 -8.63 13.95 -16.47
C LEU A 482 -9.78 13.66 -15.50
N ILE A 483 -9.45 13.11 -14.32
CA ILE A 483 -10.45 12.76 -13.30
C ILE A 483 -11.01 14.01 -12.60
N ASP A 484 -10.15 14.96 -12.26
CA ASP A 484 -10.53 16.15 -11.48
C ASP A 484 -11.43 17.09 -12.30
N GLU A 485 -11.12 17.29 -13.58
CA GLU A 485 -11.88 18.18 -14.47
C GLU A 485 -12.96 17.43 -15.29
N SER A 486 -13.10 16.12 -15.07
CA SER A 486 -14.02 15.24 -15.83
C SER A 486 -13.87 15.32 -17.36
N ILE A 487 -12.68 15.63 -17.86
CA ILE A 487 -12.36 15.82 -19.29
C ILE A 487 -11.95 14.52 -19.99
N TRP A 488 -12.78 13.49 -19.89
CA TRP A 488 -12.59 12.19 -20.53
C TRP A 488 -13.95 11.60 -20.93
N ASP A 489 -13.97 10.78 -21.96
CA ASP A 489 -15.18 10.11 -22.45
C ASP A 489 -15.17 8.63 -22.07
N ASP A 490 -14.04 7.95 -22.29
CA ASP A 490 -13.91 6.52 -22.03
C ASP A 490 -12.53 6.12 -21.49
N ASN A 491 -12.34 4.81 -21.25
CA ASN A 491 -11.11 4.28 -20.68
C ASN A 491 -9.87 4.49 -21.57
N GLU A 492 -10.05 4.68 -22.88
CA GLU A 492 -8.95 4.90 -23.80
C GLU A 492 -8.27 6.25 -23.62
N ASP A 493 -8.96 7.27 -23.11
CA ASP A 493 -8.37 8.57 -22.80
C ASP A 493 -7.31 8.45 -21.70
N PHE A 494 -7.58 7.63 -20.68
CA PHE A 494 -6.60 7.31 -19.64
C PHE A 494 -5.40 6.56 -20.23
N ALA A 495 -5.64 5.62 -21.13
CA ALA A 495 -4.58 4.89 -21.81
C ALA A 495 -3.69 5.83 -22.65
N ASN A 496 -4.28 6.74 -23.41
CA ASN A 496 -3.58 7.71 -24.24
C ASN A 496 -2.73 8.65 -23.38
N SER A 497 -3.30 9.23 -22.33
CA SER A 497 -2.57 10.10 -21.42
C SER A 497 -1.44 9.34 -20.72
N TYR A 498 -1.69 8.14 -20.22
CA TYR A 498 -0.67 7.32 -19.59
C TYR A 498 0.52 7.03 -20.51
N MET A 499 0.24 6.72 -21.79
CA MET A 499 1.27 6.48 -22.81
C MET A 499 2.11 7.73 -23.07
N GLU A 500 1.50 8.90 -23.17
CA GLU A 500 2.21 10.17 -23.36
C GLU A 500 3.13 10.48 -22.17
N TRP A 501 2.65 10.23 -20.95
CA TRP A 501 3.39 10.53 -19.72
C TRP A 501 4.39 9.45 -19.29
N SER A 502 4.35 8.25 -19.87
CA SER A 502 5.14 7.10 -19.36
C SER A 502 6.02 6.40 -20.41
N SER A 503 5.98 6.78 -21.68
CA SER A 503 6.70 6.09 -22.76
C SER A 503 8.19 6.47 -22.92
N PHE A 504 8.85 6.89 -21.84
CA PHE A 504 10.26 7.29 -21.87
C PHE A 504 11.16 6.20 -21.29
N ALA A 505 12.06 5.66 -22.09
CA ALA A 505 12.97 4.59 -21.68
C ALA A 505 14.16 5.13 -20.87
N TYR A 506 14.53 4.38 -19.83
CA TYR A 506 15.69 4.63 -18.99
C TYR A 506 16.57 3.38 -18.89
N GLY A 507 17.88 3.58 -18.78
CA GLY A 507 18.84 2.49 -18.66
C GLY A 507 20.24 2.94 -19.07
N LYS A 508 21.17 2.00 -19.18
CA LYS A 508 22.52 2.30 -19.64
C LYS A 508 22.46 2.85 -21.07
N GLY A 509 22.96 4.07 -21.25
CA GLY A 509 22.95 4.79 -22.52
C GLY A 509 21.61 5.41 -22.92
N SER A 510 20.60 5.42 -22.03
CA SER A 510 19.31 6.08 -22.30
C SER A 510 18.81 6.84 -21.06
N PHE A 511 18.53 8.13 -21.24
CA PHE A 511 18.09 9.03 -20.17
C PHE A 511 16.75 9.66 -20.52
N GLY A 512 15.72 8.82 -20.66
CA GLY A 512 14.37 9.24 -20.99
C GLY A 512 14.16 9.47 -22.49
N GLU A 513 14.58 8.53 -23.32
CA GLU A 513 14.31 8.53 -24.76
C GLU A 513 12.82 8.21 -24.98
N LYS A 514 12.09 9.07 -25.73
CA LYS A 514 10.66 8.86 -26.01
C LYS A 514 10.50 7.72 -27.03
N VAL A 515 9.95 6.58 -26.60
CA VAL A 515 9.84 5.35 -27.39
C VAL A 515 8.45 4.68 -27.26
N PRO A 516 7.36 5.36 -27.66
CA PRO A 516 5.99 4.86 -27.51
C PRO A 516 5.75 3.51 -28.18
N ASP A 517 6.37 3.27 -29.35
CA ASP A 517 6.25 1.98 -30.06
C ASP A 517 6.87 0.85 -29.24
N ILE A 518 8.05 1.07 -28.67
CA ILE A 518 8.75 0.06 -27.86
C ILE A 518 7.99 -0.22 -26.57
N PHE A 519 7.46 0.83 -25.93
CA PHE A 519 6.60 0.67 -24.77
C PHE A 519 5.34 -0.13 -25.12
N SER A 520 4.73 0.13 -26.28
CA SER A 520 3.56 -0.62 -26.76
C SER A 520 3.87 -2.10 -26.97
N ILE A 521 5.02 -2.45 -27.54
CA ILE A 521 5.46 -3.85 -27.68
C ILE A 521 5.60 -4.51 -26.30
N ARG A 522 6.04 -3.79 -25.25
CA ARG A 522 6.05 -4.33 -23.87
C ARG A 522 4.64 -4.56 -23.36
N LEU A 523 3.80 -3.52 -23.41
CA LEU A 523 2.44 -3.54 -22.86
C LEU A 523 1.56 -4.62 -23.50
N GLN A 524 1.74 -4.89 -24.81
CA GLN A 524 1.03 -5.95 -25.52
C GLN A 524 1.20 -7.35 -24.88
N LYS A 525 2.31 -7.60 -24.19
CA LYS A 525 2.65 -8.92 -23.63
C LYS A 525 2.30 -9.06 -22.16
N ILE A 526 2.00 -7.96 -21.45
CA ILE A 526 1.83 -7.96 -20.00
C ILE A 526 0.63 -8.82 -19.60
N GLN A 527 0.87 -9.76 -18.68
CA GLN A 527 -0.15 -10.66 -18.16
C GLN A 527 -0.70 -10.19 -16.81
N ALA A 528 0.14 -9.53 -16.01
CA ALA A 528 -0.25 -8.97 -14.73
C ALA A 528 0.51 -7.69 -14.40
N ILE A 529 -0.16 -6.81 -13.67
CA ILE A 529 0.35 -5.55 -13.15
C ILE A 529 0.53 -5.69 -11.64
N ILE A 530 1.69 -5.26 -11.14
CA ILE A 530 2.05 -5.34 -9.72
C ILE A 530 2.29 -3.95 -9.17
N GLN A 531 1.62 -3.65 -8.07
CA GLN A 531 1.89 -2.54 -7.15
C GLN A 531 2.00 -3.12 -5.74
N ASN A 532 2.88 -2.57 -4.89
CA ASN A 532 3.05 -3.01 -3.52
C ASN A 532 2.63 -1.92 -2.52
N GLN A 533 1.93 -2.31 -1.47
CA GLN A 533 1.64 -1.52 -0.27
C GLN A 533 2.67 -1.83 0.81
N ASP A 534 3.38 -0.82 1.30
CA ASP A 534 4.52 -1.04 2.21
C ASP A 534 4.29 -0.51 3.64
N ASN A 535 3.16 0.12 3.92
CA ASN A 535 2.89 0.78 5.19
C ASN A 535 1.37 0.78 5.54
N ARG A 536 1.00 1.30 6.72
CA ARG A 536 -0.39 1.28 7.23
C ARG A 536 -0.97 2.66 7.55
N GLU A 537 -0.18 3.70 7.38
CA GLU A 537 -0.59 5.07 7.62
C GLU A 537 -1.56 5.59 6.55
N HIS A 538 -1.53 5.01 5.35
CA HIS A 538 -2.48 5.26 4.27
C HIS A 538 -2.77 3.97 3.49
N ASP A 539 -3.89 3.95 2.77
CA ASP A 539 -4.29 2.88 1.87
C ASP A 539 -4.54 3.39 0.43
N ILE A 540 -5.03 2.50 -0.45
CA ILE A 540 -5.21 2.81 -1.87
C ILE A 540 -6.26 3.88 -2.16
N LEU A 541 -7.22 4.13 -1.26
CA LEU A 541 -8.18 5.23 -1.40
C LEU A 541 -7.87 6.39 -0.45
N ASP A 542 -6.58 6.58 -0.12
CA ASP A 542 -6.06 7.76 0.55
C ASP A 542 -5.07 8.55 -0.32
N SER A 543 -4.67 8.00 -1.47
CA SER A 543 -3.74 8.63 -2.40
C SER A 543 -4.11 8.34 -3.83
N ASP A 544 -4.10 9.40 -4.63
CA ASP A 544 -4.34 9.41 -6.07
C ASP A 544 -3.28 8.63 -6.85
N ASP A 545 -2.03 8.60 -6.39
CA ASP A 545 -0.93 7.92 -7.08
C ASP A 545 -1.23 6.44 -7.39
N TYR A 546 -1.98 5.73 -6.53
CA TYR A 546 -2.23 4.30 -6.76
C TYR A 546 -3.07 4.06 -8.02
N TYR A 547 -4.19 4.76 -8.20
CA TYR A 547 -4.99 4.58 -9.42
C TYR A 547 -4.26 5.16 -10.64
N GLN A 548 -3.49 6.25 -10.46
CA GLN A 548 -2.74 6.85 -11.56
C GLN A 548 -1.68 5.88 -12.12
N PHE A 549 -0.90 5.22 -11.26
CA PHE A 549 0.15 4.30 -11.68
C PHE A 549 -0.38 2.90 -12.01
N GLN A 550 -1.25 2.32 -11.16
CA GLN A 550 -1.75 0.96 -11.36
C GLN A 550 -2.92 0.92 -12.34
N GLY A 551 -3.90 1.81 -12.19
CA GLY A 551 -5.07 1.92 -13.06
C GLY A 551 -4.73 2.49 -14.44
N GLY A 552 -3.88 3.52 -14.51
CA GLY A 552 -3.40 4.07 -15.79
C GLY A 552 -2.62 3.06 -16.62
N LEU A 553 -1.70 2.32 -15.99
CA LEU A 553 -1.00 1.20 -16.64
C LEU A 553 -1.98 0.12 -17.11
N GLY A 554 -2.98 -0.18 -16.30
CA GLY A 554 -4.08 -1.08 -16.63
C GLY A 554 -4.82 -0.69 -17.89
N SER A 555 -5.23 0.58 -17.97
CA SER A 555 -5.92 1.16 -19.13
C SER A 555 -5.04 1.06 -20.38
N ALA A 556 -3.76 1.38 -20.28
CA ALA A 556 -2.80 1.27 -21.38
C ALA A 556 -2.60 -0.19 -21.86
N VAL A 557 -2.42 -1.14 -20.93
CA VAL A 557 -2.30 -2.57 -21.26
C VAL A 557 -3.57 -3.08 -21.92
N LYS A 558 -4.75 -2.71 -21.40
CA LYS A 558 -6.05 -3.13 -21.96
C LYS A 558 -6.22 -2.62 -23.39
N LYS A 559 -5.93 -1.34 -23.64
CA LYS A 559 -5.99 -0.73 -24.98
C LYS A 559 -5.06 -1.42 -25.97
N ILE A 560 -3.81 -1.67 -25.57
CA ILE A 560 -2.77 -2.16 -26.50
C ILE A 560 -2.85 -3.67 -26.72
N SER A 561 -3.14 -4.45 -25.68
CA SER A 561 -3.20 -5.91 -25.76
C SER A 561 -4.58 -6.46 -26.15
N GLY A 562 -5.64 -5.64 -26.02
CA GLY A 562 -7.03 -6.06 -26.13
C GLY A 562 -7.52 -6.95 -24.98
N LYS A 563 -6.73 -7.10 -23.91
CA LYS A 563 -7.04 -7.96 -22.76
C LYS A 563 -6.84 -7.22 -21.44
N THR A 564 -7.75 -7.45 -20.50
CA THR A 564 -7.60 -6.96 -19.13
C THR A 564 -6.49 -7.75 -18.42
N PRO A 565 -5.44 -7.11 -17.89
CA PRO A 565 -4.41 -7.80 -17.12
C PRO A 565 -4.94 -8.20 -15.73
N ILE A 566 -4.28 -9.16 -15.09
CA ILE A 566 -4.50 -9.41 -13.65
C ILE A 566 -3.87 -8.26 -12.86
N TYR A 567 -4.60 -7.67 -11.92
CA TYR A 567 -4.08 -6.62 -11.04
C TYR A 567 -3.72 -7.23 -9.69
N TYR A 568 -2.43 -7.20 -9.34
CA TYR A 568 -1.93 -7.55 -8.03
C TYR A 568 -1.61 -6.30 -7.22
N HIS A 569 -2.09 -6.29 -5.98
CA HIS A 569 -1.77 -5.28 -4.98
C HIS A 569 -1.18 -5.99 -3.74
N ASN A 570 0.14 -6.22 -3.77
CA ASN A 570 0.77 -7.02 -2.71
C ASN A 570 0.99 -6.18 -1.46
N ASP A 571 1.04 -6.83 -0.31
CA ASP A 571 1.16 -6.19 0.98
C ASP A 571 2.49 -6.57 1.63
N HIS A 572 3.42 -5.61 1.68
CA HIS A 572 4.75 -5.69 2.28
C HIS A 572 4.84 -4.89 3.58
N SER A 573 3.70 -4.44 4.13
CA SER A 573 3.65 -3.68 5.39
C SER A 573 4.16 -4.49 6.59
N ARG A 574 4.07 -5.83 6.52
CA ARG A 574 4.63 -6.77 7.51
C ARG A 574 5.78 -7.56 6.88
N PRO A 575 7.05 -7.20 7.18
CA PRO A 575 8.23 -7.85 6.59
C PRO A 575 8.26 -9.38 6.76
N GLU A 576 7.73 -9.89 7.87
CA GLU A 576 7.70 -11.32 8.18
C GLU A 576 6.78 -12.10 7.23
N LYS A 577 5.70 -11.47 6.73
CA LYS A 577 4.65 -12.10 5.93
C LYS A 577 4.21 -11.18 4.78
N PRO A 578 4.96 -11.12 3.67
CA PRO A 578 4.44 -10.50 2.45
C PRO A 578 3.22 -11.28 1.95
N VAL A 579 2.13 -10.58 1.65
CA VAL A 579 0.87 -11.18 1.18
C VAL A 579 0.62 -10.78 -0.28
N ILE A 580 0.22 -11.75 -1.10
CA ILE A 580 -0.20 -11.52 -2.49
C ILE A 580 -1.72 -11.39 -2.49
N ARG A 581 -2.24 -10.31 -3.06
CA ARG A 581 -3.67 -10.06 -3.20
C ARG A 581 -3.97 -9.46 -4.56
N SER A 582 -5.19 -9.65 -5.04
CA SER A 582 -5.67 -8.88 -6.18
C SER A 582 -6.09 -7.47 -5.76
N LEU A 583 -6.15 -6.56 -6.72
CA LEU A 583 -6.56 -5.18 -6.46
C LEU A 583 -8.03 -5.08 -6.02
N ASP A 584 -8.92 -5.89 -6.59
CA ASP A 584 -10.35 -5.92 -6.21
C ASP A 584 -10.57 -6.42 -4.78
N ASP A 585 -9.76 -7.38 -4.32
CA ASP A 585 -9.74 -7.80 -2.92
C ASP A 585 -9.36 -6.61 -2.01
N GLU A 586 -8.30 -5.87 -2.35
CA GLU A 586 -7.83 -4.73 -1.54
C GLU A 586 -8.83 -3.56 -1.56
N ILE A 587 -9.44 -3.24 -2.71
CA ILE A 587 -10.53 -2.24 -2.81
C ILE A 587 -11.65 -2.62 -1.84
N SER A 588 -12.12 -3.86 -1.90
CA SER A 588 -13.21 -4.34 -1.04
C SER A 588 -12.85 -4.23 0.43
N ARG A 589 -11.61 -4.60 0.79
CA ARG A 589 -11.10 -4.50 2.17
C ARG A 589 -11.04 -3.08 2.68
N VAL A 590 -10.58 -2.16 1.86
CA VAL A 590 -10.45 -0.75 2.24
C VAL A 590 -11.82 -0.09 2.35
N VAL A 591 -12.75 -0.39 1.44
CA VAL A 591 -14.12 0.11 1.50
C VAL A 591 -14.80 -0.29 2.82
N ARG A 592 -14.73 -1.57 3.19
CA ARG A 592 -15.36 -2.10 4.41
C ARG A 592 -14.58 -1.82 5.68
N GLY A 593 -13.26 -1.94 5.62
CA GLY A 593 -12.40 -1.80 6.78
C GLY A 593 -12.20 -0.34 7.21
N ARG A 594 -12.30 0.61 6.27
CA ARG A 594 -11.96 2.00 6.50
C ARG A 594 -12.96 2.99 5.91
N ALA A 595 -13.20 3.02 4.59
CA ALA A 595 -14.00 4.08 3.95
C ALA A 595 -15.42 4.21 4.51
N THR A 596 -16.04 3.09 4.84
CA THR A 596 -17.41 3.06 5.36
C THR A 596 -17.47 2.70 6.84
N ASN A 597 -16.30 2.63 7.49
CA ASN A 597 -16.20 2.24 8.88
C ASN A 597 -16.60 3.41 9.79
N PRO A 598 -17.65 3.26 10.63
CA PRO A 598 -18.11 4.32 11.53
C PRO A 598 -17.01 4.86 12.44
N LYS A 599 -16.03 4.02 12.83
CA LYS A 599 -14.90 4.42 13.66
C LYS A 599 -13.96 5.38 12.93
N TRP A 600 -13.64 5.08 11.66
CA TRP A 600 -12.84 5.97 10.83
C TRP A 600 -13.58 7.27 10.52
N ILE A 601 -14.87 7.18 10.15
CA ILE A 601 -15.71 8.34 9.86
C ILE A 601 -15.79 9.25 11.09
N ALA A 602 -16.11 8.71 12.27
CA ALA A 602 -16.08 9.47 13.53
C ALA A 602 -14.68 10.01 13.86
N GLY A 603 -13.64 9.29 13.45
CA GLY A 603 -12.23 9.72 13.45
C GLY A 603 -12.02 11.04 12.73
N VAL A 604 -12.30 11.05 11.42
CA VAL A 604 -12.09 12.21 10.56
C VAL A 604 -13.07 13.35 10.87
N MET A 605 -14.29 13.05 11.33
CA MET A 605 -15.28 14.04 11.74
C MET A 605 -14.80 14.98 12.87
N ARG A 606 -13.80 14.57 13.65
CA ARG A 606 -13.17 15.45 14.67
C ARG A 606 -12.32 16.56 14.07
N HIS A 607 -12.10 16.58 12.75
CA HIS A 607 -11.18 17.47 12.07
C HIS A 607 -11.86 18.42 11.06
N GLY A 608 -13.16 18.68 11.22
CA GLY A 608 -13.90 19.72 10.50
C GLY A 608 -13.69 19.69 8.98
N TYR A 609 -13.27 20.82 8.40
CA TYR A 609 -13.08 20.98 6.95
C TYR A 609 -12.22 19.88 6.31
N LYS A 610 -11.05 19.58 6.90
CA LYS A 610 -10.15 18.55 6.35
C LYS A 610 -10.73 17.16 6.54
N GLY A 611 -11.48 16.92 7.62
CA GLY A 611 -12.21 15.68 7.82
C GLY A 611 -13.22 15.40 6.71
N ALA A 612 -14.02 16.40 6.33
CA ALA A 612 -14.96 16.31 5.22
C ALA A 612 -14.25 16.14 3.87
N PHE A 613 -13.10 16.79 3.67
CA PHE A 613 -12.26 16.58 2.48
C PHE A 613 -11.81 15.12 2.33
N GLU A 614 -11.39 14.45 3.41
CA GLU A 614 -10.96 13.03 3.34
C GLU A 614 -12.08 12.10 2.87
N LEU A 615 -13.33 12.40 3.22
CA LEU A 615 -14.51 11.66 2.74
C LEU A 615 -14.70 11.86 1.23
N SER A 616 -14.58 13.10 0.74
CA SER A 616 -14.65 13.40 -0.70
C SER A 616 -13.53 12.72 -1.47
N ALA A 617 -12.28 12.92 -1.06
CA ALA A 617 -11.12 12.34 -1.73
C ALA A 617 -11.19 10.80 -1.79
N THR A 618 -11.67 10.15 -0.73
CA THR A 618 -11.90 8.70 -0.73
C THR A 618 -12.84 8.26 -1.85
N LEU A 619 -13.95 8.99 -2.05
CA LEU A 619 -14.91 8.68 -3.12
C LEU A 619 -14.31 8.95 -4.50
N ASP A 620 -13.58 10.05 -4.67
CA ASP A 620 -12.89 10.38 -5.93
C ASP A 620 -11.90 9.29 -6.34
N TYR A 621 -11.12 8.76 -5.39
CA TYR A 621 -10.16 7.70 -5.68
C TYR A 621 -10.84 6.36 -5.98
N LEU A 622 -11.93 6.03 -5.27
CA LEU A 622 -12.75 4.86 -5.58
C LEU A 622 -13.32 4.96 -7.00
N PHE A 623 -13.88 6.12 -7.35
CA PHE A 623 -14.39 6.41 -8.68
C PHE A 623 -13.28 6.27 -9.74
N ALA A 624 -12.10 6.82 -9.49
CA ALA A 624 -10.99 6.76 -10.42
C ALA A 624 -10.48 5.32 -10.65
N PHE A 625 -10.47 4.48 -9.61
CA PHE A 625 -10.22 3.04 -9.78
C PHE A 625 -11.28 2.38 -10.64
N GLN A 626 -12.56 2.74 -10.47
CA GLN A 626 -13.61 2.19 -11.31
C GLN A 626 -13.45 2.61 -12.78
N ALA A 627 -13.17 3.90 -13.02
CA ALA A 627 -12.98 4.46 -14.36
C ALA A 627 -11.77 3.83 -15.09
N THR A 628 -10.69 3.55 -14.35
CA THR A 628 -9.44 3.04 -14.94
C THR A 628 -9.35 1.51 -15.00
N THR A 629 -9.96 0.79 -14.05
CA THR A 629 -9.80 -0.68 -13.94
C THR A 629 -11.10 -1.46 -14.14
N GLY A 630 -12.25 -0.87 -13.81
CA GLY A 630 -13.54 -1.57 -13.78
C GLY A 630 -13.69 -2.61 -12.66
N LEU A 631 -12.85 -2.56 -11.62
CA LEU A 631 -12.82 -3.55 -10.54
C LEU A 631 -13.68 -3.18 -9.32
N VAL A 632 -14.21 -1.96 -9.25
CA VAL A 632 -15.08 -1.52 -8.16
C VAL A 632 -16.49 -2.05 -8.41
N LYS A 633 -17.08 -2.67 -7.39
CA LYS A 633 -18.41 -3.29 -7.49
C LYS A 633 -19.50 -2.28 -7.11
N ASN A 634 -20.71 -2.47 -7.64
CA ASN A 634 -21.84 -1.55 -7.37
C ASN A 634 -22.12 -1.40 -5.87
N HIS A 635 -22.03 -2.49 -5.10
CA HIS A 635 -22.24 -2.42 -3.66
C HIS A 635 -21.18 -1.62 -2.92
N HIS A 636 -19.97 -1.42 -3.49
CA HIS A 636 -18.98 -0.53 -2.88
C HIS A 636 -19.46 0.92 -2.92
N PHE A 637 -20.02 1.37 -4.05
CA PHE A 637 -20.67 2.68 -4.14
C PHE A 637 -21.92 2.77 -3.27
N ASP A 638 -22.75 1.72 -3.23
CA ASP A 638 -23.93 1.69 -2.35
C ASP A 638 -23.51 1.87 -0.87
N LEU A 639 -22.42 1.23 -0.44
CA LEU A 639 -21.90 1.37 0.93
C LEU A 639 -21.42 2.79 1.23
N LEU A 640 -20.66 3.43 0.33
CA LEU A 640 -20.23 4.83 0.51
C LEU A 640 -21.42 5.79 0.49
N PHE A 641 -22.37 5.60 -0.42
CA PHE A 641 -23.57 6.42 -0.49
C PHE A 641 -24.37 6.35 0.82
N ASN A 642 -24.56 5.14 1.35
CA ASN A 642 -25.24 4.96 2.63
C ASN A 642 -24.46 5.63 3.79
N ALA A 643 -23.13 5.48 3.82
CA ALA A 643 -22.30 6.02 4.89
C ALA A 643 -22.20 7.55 4.86
N TYR A 644 -22.19 8.19 3.69
CA TYR A 644 -21.90 9.62 3.55
C TYR A 644 -23.15 10.47 3.32
N ILE A 645 -24.15 9.93 2.61
CA ILE A 645 -25.37 10.65 2.23
C ILE A 645 -26.59 10.24 3.05
N GLU A 646 -26.83 8.94 3.27
CA GLU A 646 -28.01 8.48 4.03
C GLU A 646 -27.85 8.64 5.54
N ASP A 647 -26.63 8.49 6.07
CA ASP A 647 -26.36 8.78 7.47
C ASP A 647 -26.51 10.29 7.71
N LYS A 648 -27.60 10.66 8.39
CA LYS A 648 -27.96 12.06 8.66
C LYS A 648 -26.89 12.80 9.48
N ASN A 649 -26.15 12.11 10.34
CA ASN A 649 -25.11 12.73 11.16
C ASN A 649 -23.88 13.03 10.30
N VAL A 650 -23.49 12.09 9.43
CA VAL A 650 -22.36 12.28 8.50
C VAL A 650 -22.70 13.34 7.46
N TYR A 651 -23.88 13.25 6.82
CA TYR A 651 -24.33 14.26 5.85
C TYR A 651 -24.34 15.65 6.45
N LYS A 652 -24.92 15.81 7.65
CA LYS A 652 -24.94 17.09 8.36
C LYS A 652 -23.53 17.58 8.67
N PHE A 653 -22.65 16.71 9.12
CA PHE A 653 -21.25 17.08 9.38
C PHE A 653 -20.55 17.61 8.13
N ILE A 654 -20.68 16.91 6.99
CA ILE A 654 -20.05 17.34 5.73
C ILE A 654 -20.63 18.70 5.33
N LYS A 655 -21.95 18.84 5.35
CA LYS A 655 -22.66 20.10 5.02
C LYS A 655 -22.19 21.27 5.88
N ASP A 656 -22.09 21.07 7.20
CA ASP A 656 -21.75 22.11 8.16
C ASP A 656 -20.24 22.43 8.15
N SER A 657 -19.37 21.47 7.82
CA SER A 657 -17.91 21.61 7.90
C SER A 657 -17.24 22.00 6.58
N ASN A 658 -17.78 21.53 5.45
CA ASN A 658 -17.24 21.76 4.11
C ASN A 658 -18.32 21.50 3.04
N ILE A 659 -19.08 22.54 2.70
CA ILE A 659 -20.15 22.45 1.70
C ILE A 659 -19.64 22.09 0.30
N ASP A 660 -18.42 22.52 -0.05
CA ASP A 660 -17.82 22.22 -1.34
C ASP A 660 -17.52 20.73 -1.46
N ALA A 661 -16.97 20.11 -0.41
CA ALA A 661 -16.81 18.65 -0.36
C ALA A 661 -18.15 17.90 -0.48
N LEU A 662 -19.23 18.40 0.12
CA LEU A 662 -20.56 17.78 -0.07
C LEU A 662 -21.00 17.86 -1.54
N ASN A 663 -20.81 19.01 -2.17
CA ASN A 663 -21.16 19.21 -3.58
C ASN A 663 -20.33 18.31 -4.49
N ASP A 664 -19.04 18.16 -4.21
CA ASP A 664 -18.14 17.30 -4.99
C ASP A 664 -18.50 15.81 -4.79
N ILE A 665 -18.82 15.38 -3.58
CA ILE A 665 -19.35 14.03 -3.31
C ILE A 665 -20.62 13.77 -4.13
N LYS A 666 -21.59 14.71 -4.09
CA LYS A 666 -22.84 14.57 -4.85
C LYS A 666 -22.58 14.50 -6.37
N LYS A 667 -21.76 15.42 -6.90
CA LYS A 667 -21.37 15.45 -8.31
C LYS A 667 -20.68 14.15 -8.72
N ARG A 668 -19.77 13.63 -7.90
CA ARG A 668 -19.04 12.40 -8.22
C ARG A 668 -19.94 11.18 -8.26
N PHE A 669 -20.92 11.08 -7.35
CA PHE A 669 -21.94 10.03 -7.42
C PHE A 669 -22.82 10.16 -8.68
N ILE A 670 -23.25 11.38 -9.03
CA ILE A 670 -24.02 11.62 -10.26
C ILE A 670 -23.19 11.23 -11.48
N GLU A 671 -21.93 11.62 -11.55
CA GLU A 671 -21.03 11.25 -12.64
C GLU A 671 -20.84 9.73 -12.74
N ALA A 672 -20.74 9.03 -11.61
CA ALA A 672 -20.67 7.57 -11.60
C ALA A 672 -21.93 6.91 -12.20
N LEU A 673 -23.11 7.49 -11.97
CA LEU A 673 -24.38 7.04 -12.56
C LEU A 673 -24.43 7.34 -14.06
N ASP A 674 -24.15 8.59 -14.45
CA ASP A 674 -24.23 9.05 -15.84
C ASP A 674 -23.24 8.30 -16.74
N ARG A 675 -22.04 8.00 -16.23
CA ARG A 675 -21.01 7.21 -16.91
C ARG A 675 -21.19 5.70 -16.76
N LYS A 676 -22.25 5.23 -16.09
CA LYS A 676 -22.54 3.80 -15.86
C LYS A 676 -21.41 3.06 -15.14
N LEU A 677 -20.64 3.77 -14.33
CA LEU A 677 -19.63 3.19 -13.45
C LEU A 677 -20.26 2.59 -12.20
N TRP A 678 -21.43 3.09 -11.82
CA TRP A 678 -22.26 2.61 -10.72
C TRP A 678 -23.70 2.37 -11.19
N HIS A 679 -24.22 1.18 -10.88
CA HIS A 679 -25.62 0.80 -11.08
C HIS A 679 -26.23 0.45 -9.72
N PRO A 680 -26.89 1.40 -9.05
CA PRO A 680 -27.47 1.15 -7.74
C PRO A 680 -28.66 0.19 -7.82
N LYS A 681 -28.87 -0.58 -6.75
CA LYS A 681 -30.09 -1.41 -6.61
C LYS A 681 -31.35 -0.57 -6.40
N ARG A 682 -31.19 0.69 -5.98
CA ARG A 682 -32.26 1.61 -5.58
C ARG A 682 -32.48 2.67 -6.66
N ASN A 683 -33.75 2.93 -6.97
CA ASN A 683 -34.15 3.89 -8.02
C ASN A 683 -34.28 5.34 -7.51
N ASP A 684 -34.29 5.55 -6.19
CA ASP A 684 -34.47 6.88 -5.57
C ASP A 684 -33.17 7.66 -5.38
N ILE A 685 -32.01 7.04 -5.65
CA ILE A 685 -30.68 7.63 -5.41
C ILE A 685 -30.47 8.90 -6.22
N TYR A 686 -30.84 8.89 -7.51
CA TYR A 686 -30.64 10.05 -8.39
C TYR A 686 -31.44 11.27 -7.89
N GLU A 687 -32.67 11.04 -7.41
CA GLU A 687 -33.51 12.09 -6.82
C GLU A 687 -32.90 12.63 -5.51
N LYS A 688 -32.41 11.73 -4.63
CA LYS A 688 -31.76 12.13 -3.38
C LYS A 688 -30.49 12.96 -3.58
N LEU A 689 -29.71 12.66 -4.61
CA LEU A 689 -28.49 13.43 -4.93
C LEU A 689 -28.82 14.84 -5.42
N ASN A 690 -29.93 15.00 -6.15
CA ASN A 690 -30.36 16.29 -6.70
C ASN A 690 -31.18 17.14 -5.72
N ASN A 691 -31.71 16.55 -4.65
CA ASN A 691 -32.43 17.28 -3.60
C ASN A 691 -31.44 18.00 -2.67
N ASN A 692 -31.75 19.26 -2.31
CA ASN A 692 -30.91 20.18 -1.52
C ASN A 692 -30.88 19.88 -0.01
#